data_AF-A0A2V6NZ47-F1
#
_entry.id   AF-A0A2V6NZ47-F1
#
_cell.length_a   1.000
_cell.length_b   1.000
_cell.length_c   1.000
_cell.angle_alpha   90.00
_cell.angle_beta   90.00
_cell.angle_gamma   90.00
#
_symmetry.space_group_name_H-M   'P 1'
#
loop_
_entity.id
_entity.type
_entity.pdbx_description
1 polymer ?
#
loop_
_entity_poly.entity_id
_entity_poly.type
_entity_poly.pdbx_seq_one_letter_code
_entity_poly.pdbx_strand_id
1 'polypeptide(L)'
;MFTYDADTPQDARRAVRARANLVLTNPDMLHSGILPHHTKWLNLFQNLRYVIIDELHAYRGVFGSHLANVMRRLKRICAHYGSSPQFIMASATIANPRELAERLIGEGVEEVAESGAPAGEKVFLCYNPPVVNPELGIRAPYLGEAARLAARFLKQKIATIAFAQSRLATEVLLSTIKAAVADRTGDAGIVRGYRGGYLPTRRRAVEHGLRSGEVLGVVSTSALELGVDIGHLDVAVLAGYPGTIASLWQQAGRAGRRSGRSAAIFVATSAPLDQFMASHPDYLFGTPPEHARVNPDNPFILVNHLKCGAFELPFAEGETFGDADVRLHLAALEDEGLLHRAGDRWHWASETYPADHVSLRTVTTDNFLVIDTTARDETQVVRRQIIAEVDWSSAFATIHPKAIYLIESEPYEVQELHFREVEEKVAYVKRVSVDYFTDAISAKGIWILRRLADRAGRAYQASQGEVLVAEKVVGFKKIKLATLENVGSGEVELPQQEMQTTSAWLTIDPAVLERVSPSREELVDGLRAVTYLLHHLAPMFLLCDVRDLGSWLGDSTRATPGAAVDTVQSTRRRLLEADRFNPTIYLYDSHAGGIGLAERVFEVLPDLLARGLDVLSSCRCRSGCPSCVGPVNEVGRRAKPIATAILESLGA
;
A
#
# COMPACT_ATOMS: atom_id res chain seq x y z
N MET A 1 13.77 30.60 -6.04
CA MET A 1 13.14 29.28 -5.83
C MET A 1 11.99 29.16 -6.79
N PHE A 2 11.92 28.09 -7.56
CA PHE A 2 10.83 27.84 -8.51
C PHE A 2 10.36 26.39 -8.38
N THR A 3 9.06 26.16 -8.48
CA THR A 3 8.48 24.82 -8.58
C THR A 3 8.50 24.36 -10.03
N TYR A 4 8.82 23.09 -10.25
CA TYR A 4 8.80 22.42 -11.54
C TYR A 4 8.14 21.05 -11.38
N ASP A 5 6.87 20.98 -11.70
CA ASP A 5 5.98 19.82 -11.59
C ASP A 5 5.02 19.75 -12.79
N ALA A 6 4.15 18.73 -12.83
CA ALA A 6 3.23 18.53 -13.94
C ALA A 6 2.30 19.74 -14.16
N ASP A 7 1.95 20.44 -13.09
CA ASP A 7 1.07 21.62 -13.08
C ASP A 7 1.78 22.91 -13.51
N THR A 8 3.10 22.89 -13.70
CA THR A 8 3.88 24.08 -14.10
C THR A 8 3.58 24.46 -15.56
N PRO A 9 3.06 25.68 -15.84
CA PRO A 9 2.72 26.15 -17.18
C PRO A 9 3.89 26.06 -18.17
N GLN A 10 3.61 25.69 -19.42
CA GLN A 10 4.65 25.39 -20.42
C GLN A 10 5.55 26.58 -20.74
N ASP A 11 4.99 27.79 -20.74
CA ASP A 11 5.68 29.06 -20.91
C ASP A 11 6.61 29.37 -19.73
N ALA A 12 6.18 29.08 -18.50
CA ALA A 12 6.98 29.24 -17.29
C ALA A 12 8.17 28.26 -17.24
N ARG A 13 8.04 27.04 -17.80
CA ARG A 13 9.10 26.00 -17.77
C ARG A 13 10.42 26.48 -18.36
N ARG A 14 10.40 27.31 -19.41
CA ARG A 14 11.63 27.86 -20.02
C ARG A 14 12.33 28.85 -19.09
N ALA A 15 11.56 29.69 -18.42
CA ALA A 15 12.10 30.67 -17.47
C ALA A 15 12.72 29.97 -16.24
N VAL A 16 12.08 28.92 -15.72
CA VAL A 16 12.59 28.14 -14.59
C VAL A 16 13.96 27.53 -14.92
N ARG A 17 14.10 26.84 -16.05
CA ARG A 17 15.38 26.24 -16.47
C ARG A 17 16.52 27.25 -16.60
N ALA A 18 16.21 28.48 -17.01
CA ALA A 18 17.22 29.50 -17.23
C ALA A 18 17.63 30.28 -15.96
N ARG A 19 16.74 30.37 -14.95
CA ARG A 19 16.91 31.32 -13.83
C ARG A 19 16.88 30.68 -12.43
N ALA A 20 16.48 29.41 -12.31
CA ALA A 20 16.29 28.79 -11.00
C ALA A 20 17.60 28.37 -10.34
N ASN A 21 17.90 28.95 -9.17
CA ASN A 21 18.97 28.49 -8.28
C ASN A 21 18.51 27.37 -7.31
N LEU A 22 17.19 27.22 -7.15
CA LEU A 22 16.55 26.17 -6.35
C LEU A 22 15.30 25.74 -7.09
N VAL A 23 15.24 24.45 -7.44
CA VAL A 23 14.14 23.81 -8.16
C VAL A 23 13.43 22.85 -7.20
N LEU A 24 12.18 23.14 -6.88
CA LEU A 24 11.31 22.22 -6.14
C LEU A 24 10.61 21.32 -7.16
N THR A 25 10.78 20.01 -7.05
CA THR A 25 10.17 19.05 -7.97
C THR A 25 9.71 17.81 -7.20
N ASN A 26 9.06 16.88 -7.89
CA ASN A 26 8.70 15.58 -7.33
C ASN A 26 9.44 14.46 -8.11
N PRO A 27 9.55 13.25 -7.54
CA PRO A 27 10.18 12.12 -8.21
C PRO A 27 9.65 11.83 -9.61
N ASP A 28 8.34 11.95 -9.80
CA ASP A 28 7.67 11.67 -11.08
C ASP A 28 8.13 12.65 -12.18
N MET A 29 8.26 13.95 -11.87
CA MET A 29 8.74 14.98 -12.78
C MET A 29 10.26 14.92 -12.96
N LEU A 30 11.01 14.51 -11.93
CA LEU A 30 12.44 14.23 -12.08
C LEU A 30 12.65 13.11 -13.10
N HIS A 31 11.90 12.02 -12.97
CA HIS A 31 11.93 10.85 -13.85
C HIS A 31 11.49 11.15 -15.29
N SER A 32 10.37 11.85 -15.48
CA SER A 32 9.72 12.02 -16.79
C SER A 32 10.11 13.29 -17.53
N GLY A 33 10.43 14.39 -16.82
CA GLY A 33 10.57 15.71 -17.43
C GLY A 33 11.94 16.39 -17.25
N ILE A 34 12.75 15.96 -16.27
CA ILE A 34 14.06 16.57 -16.00
C ILE A 34 15.19 15.68 -16.54
N LEU A 35 15.31 14.43 -16.08
CA LEU A 35 16.43 13.56 -16.43
C LEU A 35 16.49 13.23 -17.93
N PRO A 36 15.40 12.81 -18.61
CA PRO A 36 15.44 12.52 -20.06
C PRO A 36 15.67 13.77 -20.93
N HIS A 37 15.59 14.95 -20.33
CA HIS A 37 15.82 16.23 -20.99
C HIS A 37 17.01 16.98 -20.38
N HIS A 38 18.00 16.25 -19.84
CA HIS A 38 19.16 16.83 -19.16
C HIS A 38 19.91 17.88 -20.00
N THR A 39 19.90 17.75 -21.33
CA THR A 39 20.42 18.74 -22.29
C THR A 39 19.69 20.08 -22.31
N LYS A 40 18.53 20.21 -21.66
CA LYS A 40 17.83 21.49 -21.44
C LYS A 40 18.16 22.09 -20.07
N TRP A 41 18.89 21.34 -19.22
CA TRP A 41 19.17 21.64 -17.83
C TRP A 41 20.69 21.75 -17.54
N LEU A 42 21.53 22.01 -18.55
CA LEU A 42 23.00 22.04 -18.41
C LEU A 42 23.45 22.91 -17.22
N ASN A 43 22.91 24.14 -17.12
CA ASN A 43 23.28 25.07 -16.05
C ASN A 43 23.05 24.49 -14.65
N LEU A 44 21.97 23.72 -14.48
CA LEU A 44 21.67 23.05 -13.21
C LEU A 44 22.66 21.93 -12.97
N PHE A 45 22.80 20.98 -13.91
CA PHE A 45 23.61 19.78 -13.70
C PHE A 45 25.12 20.05 -13.61
N GLN A 46 25.64 21.09 -14.26
CA GLN A 46 27.04 21.51 -14.11
C GLN A 46 27.34 22.13 -12.73
N ASN A 47 26.33 22.67 -12.05
CA ASN A 47 26.50 23.42 -10.79
C ASN A 47 25.74 22.81 -9.61
N LEU A 48 25.21 21.58 -9.76
CA LEU A 48 24.39 20.96 -8.73
C LEU A 48 25.26 20.56 -7.54
N ARG A 49 25.05 21.21 -6.40
CA ARG A 49 25.79 20.96 -5.16
C ARG A 49 25.00 20.15 -4.13
N TYR A 50 23.68 20.31 -4.12
CA TYR A 50 22.82 19.71 -3.11
C TYR A 50 21.59 19.10 -3.76
N VAL A 51 21.22 17.90 -3.29
CA VAL A 51 19.94 17.25 -3.58
C VAL A 51 19.25 17.03 -2.24
N ILE A 52 18.05 17.61 -2.08
CA ILE A 52 17.27 17.51 -0.85
C ILE A 52 16.13 16.52 -1.09
N ILE A 53 16.04 15.48 -0.26
CA ILE A 53 14.96 14.51 -0.26
C ILE A 53 14.19 14.67 1.04
N ASP A 54 13.01 15.28 0.96
CA ASP A 54 12.12 15.41 2.11
C ASP A 54 11.26 14.15 2.28
N GLU A 55 10.81 13.87 3.50
CA GLU A 55 9.93 12.73 3.81
C GLU A 55 10.45 11.36 3.33
N LEU A 56 11.73 11.06 3.58
CA LEU A 56 12.44 9.86 3.11
C LEU A 56 11.63 8.55 3.30
N HIS A 57 10.98 8.38 4.45
CA HIS A 57 10.12 7.21 4.76
C HIS A 57 8.92 7.03 3.82
N ALA A 58 8.50 8.04 3.06
CA ALA A 58 7.49 7.90 2.02
C ALA A 58 8.04 7.11 0.81
N TYR A 59 9.35 7.08 0.60
CA TYR A 59 10.03 6.42 -0.50
C TYR A 59 10.46 5.01 -0.13
N ARG A 60 9.47 4.12 -0.01
CA ARG A 60 9.63 2.70 0.35
C ARG A 60 8.88 1.77 -0.60
N GLY A 61 9.08 0.46 -0.46
CA GLY A 61 8.47 -0.56 -1.30
C GLY A 61 8.75 -0.30 -2.77
N VAL A 62 7.75 -0.49 -3.63
CA VAL A 62 7.85 -0.20 -5.08
C VAL A 62 8.33 1.22 -5.34
N PHE A 63 7.71 2.22 -4.71
CA PHE A 63 8.03 3.62 -4.99
C PHE A 63 9.47 3.98 -4.61
N GLY A 64 9.94 3.49 -3.45
CA GLY A 64 11.33 3.65 -3.02
C GLY A 64 12.32 2.93 -3.95
N SER A 65 12.00 1.72 -4.41
CA SER A 65 12.81 0.98 -5.40
C SER A 65 12.92 1.74 -6.72
N HIS A 66 11.82 2.33 -7.21
CA HIS A 66 11.87 3.19 -8.40
C HIS A 66 12.71 4.44 -8.14
N LEU A 67 12.50 5.13 -7.01
CA LEU A 67 13.26 6.33 -6.69
C LEU A 67 14.75 6.06 -6.57
N ALA A 68 15.17 4.93 -6.00
CA ALA A 68 16.58 4.54 -5.94
C ALA A 68 17.21 4.49 -7.34
N ASN A 69 16.51 3.92 -8.31
CA ASN A 69 16.98 3.87 -9.69
C ASN A 69 16.92 5.25 -10.40
N VAL A 70 15.96 6.11 -10.04
CA VAL A 70 15.97 7.53 -10.46
C VAL A 70 17.20 8.26 -9.88
N MET A 71 17.60 7.97 -8.64
CA MET A 71 18.81 8.52 -8.03
C MET A 71 20.08 8.00 -8.72
N ARG A 72 20.14 6.71 -9.10
CA ARG A 72 21.24 6.16 -9.92
C ARG A 72 21.38 6.90 -11.26
N ARG A 73 20.27 7.15 -11.96
CA ARG A 73 20.25 7.96 -13.20
C ARG A 73 20.68 9.40 -12.97
N LEU A 74 20.17 10.05 -11.93
CA LEU A 74 20.58 11.39 -11.54
C LEU A 74 22.09 11.47 -11.32
N LYS A 75 22.66 10.52 -10.58
CA LYS A 75 24.11 10.45 -10.33
C LYS A 75 24.91 10.27 -11.62
N ARG A 76 24.48 9.39 -12.54
CA ARG A 76 25.11 9.24 -13.86
C ARG A 76 25.12 10.54 -14.66
N ILE A 77 23.99 11.25 -14.69
CA ILE A 77 23.87 12.54 -15.37
C ILE A 77 24.76 13.60 -14.71
N CYS A 78 24.76 13.70 -13.38
CA CYS A 78 25.64 14.59 -12.63
C CYS A 78 27.12 14.32 -12.95
N ALA A 79 27.54 13.06 -12.89
CA ALA A 79 28.90 12.65 -13.22
C ALA A 79 29.29 13.03 -14.66
N HIS A 80 28.39 12.84 -15.63
CA HIS A 80 28.59 13.25 -17.03
C HIS A 80 28.82 14.77 -17.17
N TYR A 81 28.11 15.59 -16.38
CA TYR A 81 28.29 17.04 -16.36
C TYR A 81 29.39 17.53 -15.39
N GLY A 82 30.09 16.63 -14.72
CA GLY A 82 31.20 16.95 -13.81
C GLY A 82 30.77 17.42 -12.41
N SER A 83 29.56 17.10 -11.97
CA SER A 83 29.09 17.38 -10.61
C SER A 83 28.88 16.11 -9.78
N SER A 84 29.05 16.24 -8.47
CA SER A 84 28.78 15.20 -7.47
C SER A 84 28.08 15.87 -6.28
N PRO A 85 26.74 15.92 -6.29
CA PRO A 85 25.99 16.66 -5.28
C PRO A 85 25.95 15.91 -3.94
N GLN A 86 25.94 16.65 -2.84
CA GLN A 86 25.65 16.14 -1.51
C GLN A 86 24.15 15.89 -1.35
N PHE A 87 23.79 14.73 -0.81
CA PHE A 87 22.41 14.39 -0.47
C PHE A 87 22.09 14.81 0.97
N ILE A 88 21.00 15.54 1.14
CA ILE A 88 20.45 15.94 2.44
C ILE A 88 19.03 15.37 2.51
N MET A 89 18.74 14.59 3.54
CA MET A 89 17.48 13.85 3.62
C MET A 89 16.81 14.10 4.95
N ALA A 90 15.49 14.28 4.93
CA ALA A 90 14.67 14.42 6.13
C ALA A 90 13.67 13.26 6.19
N SER A 91 13.41 12.73 7.38
CA SER A 91 12.45 11.64 7.58
C SER A 91 11.71 11.82 8.91
N ALA A 92 10.46 11.37 8.97
CA ALA A 92 9.85 10.97 10.22
C ALA A 92 10.61 9.80 10.87
N THR A 93 10.38 9.60 12.16
CA THR A 93 10.98 8.53 12.96
C THR A 93 10.55 7.16 12.42
N ILE A 94 11.54 6.42 11.92
CA ILE A 94 11.44 5.01 11.50
C ILE A 94 12.60 4.24 12.13
N ALA A 95 12.57 2.91 12.16
CA ALA A 95 13.61 2.14 12.84
C ALA A 95 14.94 2.05 12.07
N ASN A 96 14.92 2.25 10.75
CA ASN A 96 16.11 2.10 9.90
C ASN A 96 16.31 3.28 8.90
N PRO A 97 16.31 4.55 9.34
CA PRO A 97 16.37 5.70 8.44
C PRO A 97 17.69 5.77 7.68
N ARG A 98 18.81 5.48 8.37
CA ARG A 98 20.13 5.38 7.75
C ARG A 98 20.18 4.29 6.68
N GLU A 99 19.72 3.08 6.99
CA GLU A 99 19.74 1.97 6.03
C GLU A 99 18.90 2.30 4.78
N LEU A 100 17.71 2.87 4.97
CA LEU A 100 16.85 3.30 3.86
C LEU A 100 17.56 4.35 2.99
N ALA A 101 18.15 5.36 3.62
CA ALA A 101 18.88 6.43 2.95
C ALA A 101 20.05 5.85 2.12
N GLU A 102 20.88 5.02 2.74
CA GLU A 102 22.03 4.36 2.10
C GLU A 102 21.59 3.49 0.92
N ARG A 103 20.52 2.71 1.05
CA ARG A 103 19.98 1.91 -0.06
C ARG A 103 19.38 2.77 -1.18
N LEU A 104 18.75 3.89 -0.84
CA LEU A 104 18.11 4.77 -1.83
C LEU A 104 19.16 5.47 -2.71
N ILE A 105 20.27 5.92 -2.11
CA ILE A 105 21.30 6.67 -2.84
C ILE A 105 22.48 5.80 -3.26
N GLY A 106 22.75 4.67 -2.60
CA GLY A 106 23.91 3.81 -2.84
C GLY A 106 25.23 4.33 -2.28
N GLU A 107 25.20 5.14 -1.21
CA GLU A 107 26.37 5.74 -0.55
C GLU A 107 26.13 5.81 0.97
N GLY A 108 27.21 5.87 1.76
CA GLY A 108 27.13 5.98 3.21
C GLY A 108 26.51 7.29 3.68
N VAL A 109 25.70 7.24 4.75
CA VAL A 109 24.97 8.40 5.29
C VAL A 109 25.25 8.56 6.78
N GLU A 110 25.37 9.82 7.23
CA GLU A 110 25.42 10.18 8.64
C GLU A 110 24.01 10.55 9.13
N GLU A 111 23.53 9.86 10.16
CA GLU A 111 22.23 10.10 10.76
C GLU A 111 22.30 11.17 11.85
N VAL A 112 21.44 12.19 11.76
CA VAL A 112 21.28 13.23 12.77
C VAL A 112 19.98 12.98 13.54
N ALA A 113 20.05 12.28 14.67
CA ALA A 113 18.88 11.78 15.40
C ALA A 113 18.35 12.72 16.52
N GLU A 114 19.18 13.63 17.05
CA GLU A 114 18.79 14.47 18.19
C GLU A 114 17.81 15.58 17.77
N SER A 115 16.61 15.57 18.35
CA SER A 115 15.60 16.62 18.13
C SER A 115 15.66 17.70 19.21
N GLY A 116 15.81 18.96 18.79
CA GLY A 116 15.76 20.14 19.66
C GLY A 116 14.43 20.89 19.62
N ALA A 117 13.38 20.33 19.01
CA ALA A 117 12.13 21.05 18.78
C ALA A 117 11.22 21.12 20.03
N PRO A 118 10.64 22.29 20.38
CA PRO A 118 9.70 22.39 21.49
C PRO A 118 8.37 21.71 21.16
N ALA A 119 7.87 20.84 22.05
CA ALA A 119 6.56 20.21 21.92
C ALA A 119 5.55 20.88 22.88
N GLY A 120 4.40 21.33 22.33
CA GLY A 120 3.27 21.78 23.15
C GLY A 120 2.50 20.60 23.77
N GLU A 121 1.77 20.85 24.85
CA GLU A 121 0.92 19.85 25.50
C GLU A 121 -0.17 19.33 24.53
N LYS A 122 -0.14 18.04 24.20
CA LYS A 122 -1.11 17.36 23.32
C LYS A 122 -1.76 16.19 24.05
N VAL A 123 -3.08 16.13 24.01
CA VAL A 123 -3.85 14.99 24.55
C VAL A 123 -4.05 13.96 23.44
N PHE A 124 -3.49 12.77 23.61
CA PHE A 124 -3.72 11.64 22.69
C PHE A 124 -4.66 10.62 23.33
N LEU A 125 -5.74 10.28 22.63
CA LEU A 125 -6.80 9.38 23.11
C LEU A 125 -6.89 8.16 22.20
N CYS A 126 -6.71 6.96 22.76
CA CYS A 126 -7.04 5.71 22.09
C CYS A 126 -8.50 5.34 22.40
N TYR A 127 -9.36 5.38 21.39
CA TYR A 127 -10.77 5.04 21.50
C TYR A 127 -11.05 3.71 20.81
N ASN A 128 -11.41 2.69 21.59
CA ASN A 128 -11.81 1.39 21.06
C ASN A 128 -13.34 1.27 21.03
N PRO A 129 -13.99 1.18 19.85
CA PRO A 129 -15.45 1.08 19.74
C PRO A 129 -16.05 -0.02 20.63
N PRO A 130 -17.22 0.21 21.27
CA PRO A 130 -17.82 -0.75 22.19
C PRO A 130 -18.20 -2.06 21.49
N VAL A 131 -18.22 -3.16 22.24
CA VAL A 131 -18.70 -4.45 21.76
C VAL A 131 -20.23 -4.43 21.73
N VAL A 132 -20.82 -4.63 20.54
CA VAL A 132 -22.29 -4.64 20.34
C VAL A 132 -22.86 -6.06 20.33
N ASN A 133 -22.04 -7.06 19.99
CA ASN A 133 -22.40 -8.48 20.13
C ASN A 133 -21.26 -9.21 20.87
N PRO A 134 -21.41 -9.46 22.18
CA PRO A 134 -20.39 -10.14 22.99
C PRO A 134 -20.11 -11.58 22.57
N GLU A 135 -21.10 -12.30 22.05
CA GLU A 135 -20.94 -13.72 21.66
C GLU A 135 -20.03 -13.87 20.44
N LEU A 136 -20.23 -13.00 19.44
CA LEU A 136 -19.45 -12.98 18.21
C LEU A 136 -18.23 -12.05 18.30
N GLY A 137 -18.07 -11.32 19.41
CA GLY A 137 -17.01 -10.32 19.59
C GLY A 137 -17.10 -9.15 18.59
N ILE A 138 -18.29 -8.85 18.07
CA ILE A 138 -18.49 -7.79 17.06
C ILE A 138 -18.56 -6.44 17.77
N ARG A 139 -17.75 -5.49 17.30
CA ARG A 139 -17.71 -4.10 17.77
C ARG A 139 -18.59 -3.18 16.94
N ALA A 140 -18.96 -2.05 17.53
CA ALA A 140 -19.65 -0.97 16.83
C ALA A 140 -18.81 -0.51 15.61
N PRO A 141 -19.45 -0.12 14.49
CA PRO A 141 -18.74 0.36 13.32
C PRO A 141 -17.86 1.58 13.62
N TYR A 142 -16.55 1.44 13.38
CA TYR A 142 -15.56 2.47 13.73
C TYR A 142 -15.81 3.81 13.01
N LEU A 143 -16.27 3.79 11.75
CA LEU A 143 -16.59 5.02 10.99
C LEU A 143 -17.73 5.81 11.63
N GLY A 144 -18.77 5.13 12.13
CA GLY A 144 -19.88 5.78 12.83
C GLY A 144 -19.43 6.43 14.13
N GLU A 145 -18.57 5.73 14.89
CA GLU A 145 -17.98 6.25 16.12
C GLU A 145 -17.05 7.44 15.87
N ALA A 146 -16.20 7.38 14.85
CA ALA A 146 -15.34 8.49 14.42
C ALA A 146 -16.17 9.71 13.99
N ALA A 147 -17.23 9.49 13.20
CA ALA A 147 -18.13 10.55 12.77
C ALA A 147 -18.81 11.23 13.97
N ARG A 148 -19.29 10.44 14.95
CA ARG A 148 -19.92 10.93 16.18
C ARG A 148 -18.96 11.80 17.00
N LEU A 149 -17.71 11.38 17.14
CA LEU A 149 -16.67 12.14 17.83
C LEU A 149 -16.36 13.45 17.11
N ALA A 150 -16.07 13.40 15.80
CA ALA A 150 -15.79 14.59 14.99
C ALA A 150 -16.96 15.60 15.02
N ALA A 151 -18.20 15.11 14.86
CA ALA A 151 -19.39 15.96 14.89
C ALA A 151 -19.57 16.67 16.24
N ARG A 152 -19.16 16.06 17.37
CA ARG A 152 -19.23 16.68 18.69
C ARG A 152 -18.35 17.93 18.79
N PHE A 153 -17.13 17.87 18.26
CA PHE A 153 -16.21 19.02 18.22
C PHE A 153 -16.69 20.11 17.25
N LEU A 154 -17.11 19.70 16.05
CA LEU A 154 -17.62 20.64 15.04
C LEU A 154 -18.86 21.41 15.50
N LYS A 155 -19.78 20.77 16.24
CA LYS A 155 -20.95 21.44 16.85
C LYS A 155 -20.56 22.50 17.87
N GLN A 156 -19.41 22.35 18.54
CA GLN A 156 -18.84 23.34 19.46
C GLN A 156 -17.92 24.35 18.76
N LYS A 157 -17.92 24.36 17.42
CA LYS A 157 -17.10 25.24 16.59
C LYS A 157 -15.59 25.06 16.78
N ILE A 158 -15.16 23.84 17.07
CA ILE A 158 -13.75 23.47 17.21
C ILE A 158 -13.23 22.94 15.86
N ALA A 159 -12.12 23.49 15.38
CA ALA A 159 -11.56 23.14 14.08
C ALA A 159 -11.04 21.70 14.09
N THR A 160 -11.59 20.85 13.22
CA THR A 160 -11.40 19.38 13.30
C THR A 160 -11.01 18.77 11.95
N ILE A 161 -9.96 17.94 11.94
CA ILE A 161 -9.63 17.05 10.82
C ILE A 161 -10.00 15.62 11.16
N ALA A 162 -10.60 14.91 10.21
CA ALA A 162 -10.86 13.48 10.31
C ALA A 162 -10.14 12.72 9.20
N PHE A 163 -9.27 11.78 9.56
CA PHE A 163 -8.56 10.91 8.63
C PHE A 163 -9.27 9.58 8.48
N ALA A 164 -9.29 9.04 7.26
CA ALA A 164 -9.78 7.70 6.95
C ALA A 164 -8.78 6.93 6.07
N GLN A 165 -8.70 5.62 6.28
CA GLN A 165 -7.71 4.74 5.63
C GLN A 165 -7.93 4.52 4.11
N SER A 166 -9.14 4.79 3.59
CA SER A 166 -9.44 4.54 2.18
C SER A 166 -10.32 5.62 1.57
N ARG A 167 -10.32 5.70 0.23
CA ARG A 167 -11.18 6.63 -0.52
C ARG A 167 -12.66 6.38 -0.18
N LEU A 168 -13.10 5.13 -0.13
CA LEU A 168 -14.47 4.77 0.24
C LEU A 168 -14.79 5.17 1.68
N ALA A 169 -13.92 4.85 2.63
CA ALA A 169 -14.10 5.20 4.03
C ALA A 169 -14.18 6.72 4.25
N THR A 170 -13.41 7.49 3.47
CA THR A 170 -13.43 8.97 3.48
C THR A 170 -14.80 9.50 3.09
N GLU A 171 -15.39 8.99 2.01
CA GLU A 171 -16.71 9.46 1.53
C GLU A 171 -17.84 9.07 2.51
N VAL A 172 -17.79 7.84 3.05
CA VAL A 172 -18.75 7.39 4.08
C VAL A 172 -18.66 8.26 5.35
N LEU A 173 -17.44 8.51 5.83
CA LEU A 173 -17.19 9.36 7.00
C LEU A 173 -17.65 10.80 6.76
N LEU A 174 -17.34 11.37 5.60
CA LEU A 174 -17.75 12.72 5.19
C LEU A 174 -19.27 12.86 5.17
N SER A 175 -19.97 11.93 4.53
CA SER A 175 -21.44 11.92 4.45
C SER A 175 -22.06 11.87 5.85
N THR A 176 -21.55 10.99 6.71
CA THR A 176 -22.05 10.80 8.09
C THR A 176 -21.82 12.06 8.94
N ILE A 177 -20.65 12.69 8.84
CA ILE A 177 -20.35 13.93 9.57
C ILE A 177 -21.23 15.07 9.09
N LYS A 178 -21.38 15.26 7.77
CA LYS A 178 -22.23 16.32 7.19
C LYS A 178 -23.68 16.19 7.66
N ALA A 179 -24.24 14.99 7.59
CA ALA A 179 -25.59 14.74 8.08
C ALA A 179 -25.75 15.06 9.58
N ALA A 180 -24.71 14.80 10.38
CA ALA A 180 -24.75 15.05 11.81
C ALA A 180 -24.62 16.53 12.21
N VAL A 181 -23.99 17.38 11.38
CA VAL A 181 -23.73 18.81 11.66
C VAL A 181 -24.55 19.77 10.82
N ALA A 182 -25.34 19.27 9.88
CA ALA A 182 -26.23 20.08 9.05
C ALA A 182 -27.17 20.92 9.91
N ASP A 183 -27.37 22.18 9.51
CA ASP A 183 -28.33 23.07 10.15
C ASP A 183 -29.78 22.75 9.73
N ARG A 184 -30.74 23.58 10.16
CA ARG A 184 -32.17 23.39 9.86
C ARG A 184 -32.51 23.46 8.37
N THR A 185 -31.61 23.96 7.53
CA THR A 185 -31.74 24.04 6.07
C THR A 185 -31.05 22.87 5.35
N GLY A 186 -30.36 22.01 6.10
CA GLY A 186 -29.54 20.94 5.53
C GLY A 186 -28.13 21.37 5.14
N ASP A 187 -27.75 22.63 5.41
CA ASP A 187 -26.42 23.13 5.07
C ASP A 187 -25.41 22.68 6.13
N ALA A 188 -24.38 21.97 5.67
CA ALA A 188 -23.23 21.56 6.46
C ALA A 188 -21.97 22.33 6.01
N GLY A 189 -22.15 23.52 5.42
CA GLY A 189 -21.19 24.35 4.69
C GLY A 189 -19.85 24.61 5.37
N ILE A 190 -19.71 24.25 6.64
CA ILE A 190 -18.47 24.24 7.43
C ILE A 190 -17.58 23.01 7.23
N VAL A 191 -18.07 21.90 6.61
CA VAL A 191 -17.30 20.65 6.41
C VAL A 191 -17.03 20.38 4.93
N ARG A 192 -15.79 19.99 4.61
CA ARG A 192 -15.34 19.61 3.27
C ARG A 192 -14.62 18.26 3.27
N GLY A 193 -14.60 17.59 2.11
CA GLY A 193 -13.72 16.45 1.88
C GLY A 193 -12.39 16.91 1.28
N TYR A 194 -11.36 16.07 1.37
CA TYR A 194 -10.09 16.27 0.67
C TYR A 194 -9.45 14.93 0.33
N ARG A 195 -9.18 14.66 -0.96
CA ARG A 195 -8.42 13.48 -1.40
C ARG A 195 -7.60 13.80 -2.63
N GLY A 196 -6.51 13.05 -2.84
CA GLY A 196 -5.59 13.26 -3.97
C GLY A 196 -6.25 13.18 -5.36
N GLY A 197 -7.41 12.53 -5.47
CA GLY A 197 -8.19 12.46 -6.71
C GLY A 197 -9.09 13.67 -6.99
N TYR A 198 -9.09 14.71 -6.15
CA TYR A 198 -9.85 15.93 -6.44
C TYR A 198 -9.11 16.85 -7.41
N LEU A 199 -9.89 17.55 -8.24
CA LEU A 199 -9.38 18.58 -9.16
C LEU A 199 -8.50 19.60 -8.42
N PRO A 200 -7.37 20.06 -9.02
CA PRO A 200 -6.47 21.01 -8.38
C PRO A 200 -7.16 22.29 -7.88
N THR A 201 -8.10 22.83 -8.66
CA THR A 201 -8.88 24.02 -8.27
C THR A 201 -9.69 23.79 -7.00
N ARG A 202 -10.28 22.60 -6.85
CA ARG A 202 -11.07 22.21 -5.68
C ARG A 202 -10.19 21.99 -4.46
N ARG A 203 -9.03 21.35 -4.61
CA ARG A 203 -8.04 21.19 -3.52
C ARG A 203 -7.60 22.56 -2.99
N ARG A 204 -7.24 23.48 -3.89
CA ARG A 204 -6.86 24.86 -3.54
C ARG A 204 -7.98 25.62 -2.82
N ALA A 205 -9.24 25.45 -3.23
CA ALA A 205 -10.36 26.07 -2.55
C ALA A 205 -10.54 25.55 -1.12
N VAL A 206 -10.39 24.24 -0.90
CA VAL A 206 -10.44 23.64 0.45
C VAL A 206 -9.25 24.10 1.30
N GLU A 207 -8.04 24.10 0.75
CA GLU A 207 -6.83 24.59 1.44
C GLU A 207 -6.94 26.08 1.81
N HIS A 208 -7.48 26.89 0.90
CA HIS A 208 -7.76 28.30 1.19
C HIS A 208 -8.81 28.44 2.30
N GLY A 209 -9.92 27.71 2.21
CA GLY A 209 -10.99 27.74 3.21
C GLY A 209 -10.53 27.27 4.60
N LEU A 210 -9.61 26.30 4.68
CA LEU A 210 -9.00 25.88 5.93
C LEU A 210 -8.10 26.97 6.52
N ARG A 211 -7.27 27.61 5.67
CA ARG A 211 -6.41 28.73 6.10
C ARG A 211 -7.20 29.97 6.53
N SER A 212 -8.30 30.28 5.85
CA SER A 212 -9.14 31.44 6.17
C SER A 212 -10.09 31.18 7.36
N GLY A 213 -10.29 29.92 7.74
CA GLY A 213 -11.24 29.52 8.79
C GLY A 213 -12.70 29.39 8.32
N GLU A 214 -12.97 29.56 7.01
CA GLU A 214 -14.29 29.31 6.42
C GLU A 214 -14.69 27.82 6.49
N VAL A 215 -13.69 26.94 6.40
CA VAL A 215 -13.85 25.49 6.58
C VAL A 215 -13.40 25.11 7.98
N LEU A 216 -14.36 24.71 8.80
CA LEU A 216 -14.13 24.30 10.19
C LEU A 216 -13.81 22.81 10.32
N GLY A 217 -14.23 22.01 9.33
CA GLY A 217 -14.05 20.57 9.32
C GLY A 217 -13.54 20.05 7.98
N VAL A 218 -12.56 19.17 8.00
CA VAL A 218 -12.13 18.45 6.79
C VAL A 218 -12.01 16.96 7.03
N VAL A 219 -12.51 16.16 6.08
CA VAL A 219 -12.36 14.70 6.07
C VAL A 219 -11.41 14.33 4.94
N SER A 220 -10.33 13.61 5.25
CA SER A 220 -9.27 13.32 4.28
C SER A 220 -8.72 11.89 4.36
N THR A 221 -8.14 11.43 3.25
CA THR A 221 -7.18 10.32 3.26
C THR A 221 -5.82 10.81 3.80
N SER A 222 -4.74 10.06 3.60
CA SER A 222 -3.35 10.54 3.80
C SER A 222 -2.96 11.75 2.92
N ALA A 223 -3.87 12.29 2.10
CA ALA A 223 -3.56 13.41 1.20
C ALA A 223 -3.26 14.72 1.97
N LEU A 224 -3.81 14.88 3.18
CA LEU A 224 -3.47 15.99 4.10
C LEU A 224 -2.46 15.58 5.18
N GLU A 225 -1.84 14.40 5.07
CA GLU A 225 -0.76 13.97 5.95
C GLU A 225 0.54 14.73 5.64
N LEU A 226 0.76 15.08 4.37
CA LEU A 226 1.98 15.69 3.83
C LEU A 226 1.88 17.23 3.70
N GLY A 227 3.04 17.89 3.83
CA GLY A 227 3.40 19.32 4.03
C GLY A 227 2.60 20.48 3.43
N VAL A 228 1.28 20.36 3.22
CA VAL A 228 0.41 21.48 2.86
C VAL A 228 0.14 22.32 4.10
N ASP A 229 0.41 23.62 4.00
CA ASP A 229 0.00 24.58 5.01
C ASP A 229 -1.52 24.80 4.91
N ILE A 230 -2.25 24.04 5.73
CA ILE A 230 -3.71 24.11 5.88
C ILE A 230 -4.14 24.97 7.08
N GLY A 231 -3.21 25.74 7.68
CA GLY A 231 -3.49 26.52 8.88
C GLY A 231 -3.57 25.68 10.16
N HIS A 232 -4.36 26.14 11.13
CA HIS A 232 -4.41 25.56 12.47
C HIS A 232 -5.68 24.75 12.70
N LEU A 233 -5.52 23.50 13.13
CA LEU A 233 -6.60 22.63 13.58
C LEU A 233 -6.40 22.32 15.06
N ASP A 234 -7.50 22.16 15.79
CA ASP A 234 -7.49 21.91 17.23
C ASP A 234 -7.62 20.41 17.55
N VAL A 235 -8.32 19.65 16.70
CA VAL A 235 -8.60 18.22 16.90
C VAL A 235 -8.32 17.40 15.64
N ALA A 236 -7.64 16.26 15.81
CA ALA A 236 -7.49 15.22 14.79
C ALA A 236 -8.25 13.96 15.24
N VAL A 237 -9.11 13.41 14.37
CA VAL A 237 -9.78 12.12 14.55
C VAL A 237 -9.26 11.15 13.50
N LEU A 238 -8.59 10.08 13.92
CA LEU A 238 -7.99 9.09 13.04
C LEU A 238 -8.88 7.86 13.03
N ALA A 239 -9.65 7.66 11.96
CA ALA A 239 -10.54 6.52 11.80
C ALA A 239 -9.76 5.30 11.27
N GLY A 240 -9.26 4.50 12.22
CA GLY A 240 -8.35 3.39 11.98
C GLY A 240 -6.87 3.79 12.03
N TYR A 241 -6.01 2.80 12.24
CA TYR A 241 -4.56 3.00 12.30
C TYR A 241 -4.01 3.28 10.88
N PRO A 242 -3.24 4.34 10.64
CA PRO A 242 -2.84 4.71 9.27
C PRO A 242 -1.76 3.81 8.65
N GLY A 243 -1.52 2.64 9.23
CA GLY A 243 -0.55 1.64 8.78
C GLY A 243 0.82 1.76 9.43
N THR A 244 1.22 2.97 9.84
CA THR A 244 2.53 3.22 10.47
C THR A 244 2.44 4.19 11.64
N ILE A 245 3.32 4.03 12.64
CA ILE A 245 3.41 4.95 13.79
C ILE A 245 3.80 6.35 13.31
N ALA A 246 4.70 6.45 12.32
CA ALA A 246 5.08 7.72 11.71
C ALA A 246 3.86 8.47 11.13
N SER A 247 3.04 7.80 10.32
CA SER A 247 1.81 8.36 9.76
C SER A 247 0.80 8.74 10.85
N LEU A 248 0.68 7.93 11.91
CA LEU A 248 -0.17 8.24 13.07
C LEU A 248 0.25 9.57 13.70
N TRP A 249 1.55 9.76 13.90
CA TRP A 249 2.09 10.98 14.48
C TRP A 249 2.02 12.18 13.55
N GLN A 250 2.23 12.00 12.23
CA GLN A 250 2.05 13.06 11.24
C GLN A 250 0.58 13.52 11.19
N GLN A 251 -0.36 12.59 11.13
CA GLN A 251 -1.80 12.88 11.14
C GLN A 251 -2.24 13.53 12.46
N ALA A 252 -1.79 13.01 13.60
CA ALA A 252 -2.01 13.64 14.90
C ALA A 252 -1.33 15.02 15.00
N GLY A 253 -0.21 15.21 14.31
CA GLY A 253 0.56 16.44 14.16
C GLY A 253 -0.22 17.57 13.51
N ARG A 254 -1.19 17.24 12.65
CA ARG A 254 -2.07 18.24 12.02
C ARG A 254 -2.96 18.99 12.99
N ALA A 255 -3.19 18.45 14.19
CA ALA A 255 -3.85 19.15 15.29
C ALA A 255 -2.82 19.67 16.31
N GLY A 256 -2.74 20.99 16.47
CA GLY A 256 -1.77 21.62 17.37
C GLY A 256 -1.54 23.11 17.09
N ARG A 257 -1.58 23.92 18.16
CA ARG A 257 -1.17 25.33 18.13
C ARG A 257 0.25 25.47 18.68
N ARG A 258 0.96 26.56 18.30
CA ARG A 258 2.19 26.97 19.00
C ARG A 258 1.93 27.36 20.47
N SER A 259 0.69 27.73 20.81
CA SER A 259 0.21 27.98 22.17
C SER A 259 -1.25 27.53 22.30
N GLY A 260 -1.53 26.58 23.20
CA GLY A 260 -2.87 26.04 23.45
C GLY A 260 -2.92 24.51 23.47
N ARG A 261 -4.02 23.94 23.96
CA ARG A 261 -4.25 22.48 24.01
C ARG A 261 -4.80 21.98 22.68
N SER A 262 -4.30 20.84 22.20
CA SER A 262 -4.89 20.10 21.09
C SER A 262 -5.17 18.64 21.46
N ALA A 263 -6.03 17.99 20.67
CA ALA A 263 -6.35 16.58 20.87
C ALA A 263 -6.16 15.77 19.58
N ALA A 264 -5.67 14.54 19.73
CA ALA A 264 -5.69 13.53 18.70
C ALA A 264 -6.44 12.30 19.22
N ILE A 265 -7.39 11.77 18.44
CA ILE A 265 -8.23 10.65 18.83
C ILE A 265 -8.08 9.54 17.79
N PHE A 266 -7.39 8.47 18.16
CA PHE A 266 -7.31 7.24 17.37
C PHE A 266 -8.53 6.36 17.64
N VAL A 267 -9.36 6.14 16.62
CA VAL A 267 -10.55 5.27 16.68
C VAL A 267 -10.21 3.93 16.04
N ALA A 268 -9.98 2.91 16.87
CA ALA A 268 -9.52 1.60 16.42
C ALA A 268 -10.57 0.89 15.53
N THR A 269 -10.13 0.27 14.44
CA THR A 269 -10.95 -0.67 13.67
C THR A 269 -11.04 -2.02 14.38
N SER A 270 -11.80 -2.94 13.81
CA SER A 270 -11.85 -4.32 14.29
C SER A 270 -10.66 -5.16 13.82
N ALA A 271 -9.70 -4.64 13.07
CA ALA A 271 -8.54 -5.42 12.61
C ALA A 271 -7.60 -5.82 13.76
N PRO A 272 -6.86 -6.94 13.68
CA PRO A 272 -5.96 -7.39 14.74
C PRO A 272 -4.91 -6.34 15.12
N LEU A 273 -4.34 -5.66 14.12
CA LEU A 273 -3.36 -4.59 14.29
C LEU A 273 -3.89 -3.44 15.16
N ASP A 274 -5.01 -2.85 14.77
CA ASP A 274 -5.63 -1.74 15.51
C ASP A 274 -5.97 -2.13 16.95
N GLN A 275 -6.35 -3.39 17.18
CA GLN A 275 -6.72 -3.89 18.49
C GLN A 275 -5.50 -4.15 19.36
N PHE A 276 -4.39 -4.60 18.77
CA PHE A 276 -3.09 -4.62 19.43
C PHE A 276 -2.69 -3.20 19.85
N MET A 277 -2.72 -2.23 18.93
CA MET A 277 -2.38 -0.83 19.21
C MET A 277 -3.25 -0.23 20.32
N ALA A 278 -4.56 -0.48 20.30
CA ALA A 278 -5.49 0.04 21.31
C ALA A 278 -5.34 -0.62 22.69
N SER A 279 -4.81 -1.85 22.76
CA SER A 279 -4.58 -2.56 24.02
C SER A 279 -3.17 -2.37 24.58
N HIS A 280 -2.23 -1.94 23.75
CA HIS A 280 -0.82 -1.70 24.11
C HIS A 280 -0.43 -0.26 23.78
N PRO A 281 -1.00 0.75 24.48
CA PRO A 281 -0.70 2.15 24.19
C PRO A 281 0.80 2.46 24.32
N ASP A 282 1.53 1.81 25.23
CA ASP A 282 2.98 1.99 25.38
C ASP A 282 3.75 1.69 24.09
N TYR A 283 3.25 0.79 23.24
CA TYR A 283 3.84 0.52 21.93
C TYR A 283 3.68 1.71 20.97
N LEU A 284 2.54 2.43 21.01
CA LEU A 284 2.28 3.60 20.17
C LEU A 284 3.20 4.77 20.50
N PHE A 285 3.57 4.92 21.77
CA PHE A 285 4.44 6.00 22.26
C PHE A 285 5.92 5.58 22.34
N GLY A 286 6.22 4.30 22.08
CA GLY A 286 7.57 3.76 22.04
C GLY A 286 8.31 4.08 20.73
N THR A 287 9.53 3.56 20.61
CA THR A 287 10.28 3.65 19.35
C THR A 287 9.58 2.82 18.27
N PRO A 288 9.26 3.41 17.10
CA PRO A 288 8.64 2.69 16.00
C PRO A 288 9.54 1.54 15.53
N PRO A 289 9.08 0.27 15.53
CA PRO A 289 9.87 -0.86 15.04
C PRO A 289 9.70 -1.10 13.54
N GLU A 290 8.90 -0.28 12.84
CA GLU A 290 8.66 -0.44 11.40
C GLU A 290 9.93 -0.16 10.60
N HIS A 291 10.35 -1.15 9.81
CA HIS A 291 11.44 -0.98 8.85
C HIS A 291 10.89 -0.59 7.48
N ALA A 292 11.46 0.45 6.90
CA ALA A 292 11.28 0.75 5.49
C ALA A 292 12.22 -0.14 4.68
N ARG A 293 11.67 -0.87 3.70
CA ARG A 293 12.44 -1.69 2.76
C ARG A 293 12.28 -1.17 1.35
N VAL A 294 13.35 -1.29 0.59
CA VAL A 294 13.39 -1.08 -0.85
C VAL A 294 14.21 -2.21 -1.46
N ASN A 295 13.84 -2.59 -2.68
CA ASN A 295 14.57 -3.52 -3.53
C ASN A 295 14.88 -2.84 -4.88
N PRO A 296 15.89 -1.95 -4.94
CA PRO A 296 16.26 -1.25 -6.18
C PRO A 296 16.63 -2.20 -7.32
N ASP A 297 17.08 -3.40 -6.99
CA ASP A 297 17.53 -4.41 -7.95
C ASP A 297 16.43 -5.40 -8.33
N ASN A 298 15.17 -5.12 -7.97
CA ASN A 298 14.02 -5.84 -8.50
C ASN A 298 14.11 -5.84 -10.05
N PRO A 299 14.17 -7.01 -10.71
CA PRO A 299 14.46 -7.09 -12.14
C PRO A 299 13.51 -6.29 -13.03
N PHE A 300 12.22 -6.26 -12.69
CA PHE A 300 11.19 -5.54 -13.45
C PHE A 300 11.39 -4.02 -13.36
N ILE A 301 11.70 -3.52 -12.15
CA ILE A 301 11.96 -2.10 -11.92
C ILE A 301 13.30 -1.69 -12.55
N LEU A 302 14.34 -2.50 -12.34
CA LEU A 302 15.69 -2.25 -12.83
C LEU A 302 15.71 -2.13 -14.36
N VAL A 303 15.14 -3.10 -15.08
CA VAL A 303 15.09 -3.08 -16.55
C VAL A 303 14.41 -1.82 -17.09
N ASN A 304 13.30 -1.40 -16.48
CA ASN A 304 12.60 -0.17 -16.86
C ASN A 304 13.48 1.09 -16.71
N HIS A 305 14.27 1.17 -15.64
CA HIS A 305 15.21 2.27 -15.45
C HIS A 305 16.48 2.16 -16.28
N LEU A 306 16.89 0.96 -16.70
CA LEU A 306 17.97 0.78 -17.67
C LEU A 306 17.56 1.31 -19.05
N LYS A 307 16.33 1.04 -19.50
CA LYS A 307 15.76 1.63 -20.73
C LYS A 307 15.83 3.17 -20.67
N CYS A 308 15.37 3.75 -19.56
CA CYS A 308 15.43 5.20 -19.36
C CYS A 308 16.87 5.74 -19.29
N GLY A 309 17.75 5.05 -18.58
CA GLY A 309 19.15 5.44 -18.42
C GLY A 309 19.92 5.39 -19.74
N ALA A 310 19.61 4.45 -20.63
CA ALA A 310 20.23 4.31 -21.95
C ALA A 310 19.74 5.37 -22.93
N PHE A 311 18.47 5.77 -22.83
CA PHE A 311 17.91 6.92 -23.55
C PHE A 311 18.61 8.23 -23.17
N GLU A 312 18.91 8.41 -21.88
CA GLU A 312 19.61 9.58 -21.36
C GLU A 312 21.07 9.61 -21.79
N LEU A 313 21.82 8.55 -21.47
CA LEU A 313 23.25 8.45 -21.72
C LEU A 313 23.62 6.99 -22.07
N PRO A 314 24.36 6.76 -23.16
CA PRO A 314 24.80 5.41 -23.52
C PRO A 314 25.55 4.74 -22.37
N PHE A 315 25.21 3.49 -22.08
CA PHE A 315 25.91 2.71 -21.05
C PHE A 315 27.23 2.19 -21.61
N ALA A 316 28.32 2.35 -20.87
CA ALA A 316 29.61 1.79 -21.22
C ALA A 316 29.76 0.33 -20.76
N GLU A 317 30.62 -0.43 -21.44
CA GLU A 317 30.96 -1.79 -21.04
C GLU A 317 31.64 -1.83 -19.67
N GLY A 318 31.09 -2.64 -18.77
CA GLY A 318 31.53 -2.73 -17.38
C GLY A 318 31.02 -1.60 -16.48
N GLU A 319 30.23 -0.66 -16.99
CA GLU A 319 29.54 0.32 -16.16
C GLU A 319 28.51 -0.38 -15.27
N THR A 320 28.56 -0.12 -13.96
CA THR A 320 27.58 -0.63 -13.01
C THR A 320 26.41 0.34 -12.89
N PHE A 321 25.26 -0.16 -12.44
CA PHE A 321 24.10 0.68 -12.13
C PHE A 321 23.73 0.51 -10.67
N GLY A 322 24.37 1.32 -9.82
CA GLY A 322 24.50 0.98 -8.39
C GLY A 322 25.47 -0.20 -8.22
N ASP A 323 25.06 -1.18 -7.41
CA ASP A 323 25.83 -2.41 -7.18
C ASP A 323 25.48 -3.54 -8.16
N ALA A 324 24.47 -3.34 -9.01
CA ALA A 324 24.00 -4.36 -9.94
C ALA A 324 24.91 -4.47 -11.18
N ASP A 325 25.29 -5.70 -11.53
CA ASP A 325 25.85 -6.03 -12.85
C ASP A 325 24.72 -6.09 -13.87
N VAL A 326 24.70 -5.12 -14.78
CA VAL A 326 23.61 -4.93 -15.73
C VAL A 326 23.90 -5.49 -17.11
N ARG A 327 25.06 -6.14 -17.33
CA ARG A 327 25.48 -6.62 -18.65
C ARG A 327 24.48 -7.56 -19.29
N LEU A 328 23.93 -8.51 -18.52
CA LEU A 328 22.92 -9.45 -19.01
C LEU A 328 21.61 -8.75 -19.40
N HIS A 329 21.20 -7.75 -18.62
CA HIS A 329 20.02 -6.95 -18.92
C HIS A 329 20.20 -6.09 -20.17
N LEU A 330 21.38 -5.47 -20.34
CA LEU A 330 21.71 -4.68 -21.54
C LEU A 330 21.75 -5.56 -22.80
N ALA A 331 22.33 -6.77 -22.71
CA ALA A 331 22.34 -7.73 -23.81
C ALA A 331 20.91 -8.17 -24.19
N ALA A 332 20.06 -8.47 -23.20
CA ALA A 332 18.66 -8.82 -23.47
C ALA A 332 17.89 -7.67 -24.16
N LEU A 333 18.12 -6.42 -23.74
CA LEU A 333 17.51 -5.25 -24.38
C LEU A 333 18.03 -4.99 -25.80
N GLU A 334 19.27 -5.38 -26.09
CA GLU A 334 19.84 -5.38 -27.44
C GLU A 334 19.18 -6.47 -28.31
N ASP A 335 18.99 -7.68 -27.77
CA ASP A 335 18.28 -8.77 -28.45
C ASP A 335 16.81 -8.43 -28.76
N GLU A 336 16.15 -7.67 -27.88
CA GLU A 336 14.81 -7.10 -28.09
C GLU A 336 14.76 -5.96 -29.12
N GLY A 337 15.92 -5.50 -29.61
CA GLY A 337 16.03 -4.39 -30.57
C GLY A 337 15.79 -3.00 -29.97
N LEU A 338 15.76 -2.88 -28.64
CA LEU A 338 15.61 -1.59 -27.95
C LEU A 338 16.94 -0.84 -27.81
N LEU A 339 18.03 -1.58 -27.68
CA LEU A 339 19.40 -1.06 -27.65
C LEU A 339 20.18 -1.50 -28.89
N HIS A 340 21.17 -0.70 -29.25
CA HIS A 340 22.16 -1.04 -30.27
C HIS A 340 23.56 -0.85 -29.68
N ARG A 341 24.39 -1.89 -29.71
CA ARG A 341 25.79 -1.77 -29.29
C ARG A 341 26.63 -1.18 -30.42
N ALA A 342 27.26 -0.05 -30.14
CA ALA A 342 28.24 0.59 -31.01
C ALA A 342 29.57 0.72 -30.27
N GLY A 343 30.56 -0.09 -30.66
CA GLY A 343 31.84 -0.17 -29.94
C GLY A 343 31.68 -0.74 -28.53
N ASP A 344 32.11 0.02 -27.52
CA ASP A 344 32.07 -0.33 -26.10
C ASP A 344 30.83 0.24 -25.38
N ARG A 345 29.81 0.68 -26.13
CA ARG A 345 28.61 1.33 -25.56
C ARG A 345 27.31 0.80 -26.12
N TRP A 346 26.28 0.75 -25.28
CA TRP A 346 24.89 0.50 -25.67
C TRP A 346 24.14 1.82 -25.81
N HIS A 347 23.62 2.05 -27.01
CA HIS A 347 22.83 3.23 -27.36
C HIS A 347 21.35 2.88 -27.44
N TRP A 348 20.48 3.80 -27.06
CA TRP A 348 19.05 3.67 -27.31
C TRP A 348 18.75 3.69 -28.82
N ALA A 349 18.03 2.68 -29.30
CA ALA A 349 17.75 2.47 -30.73
C ALA A 349 16.26 2.59 -31.08
N SER A 350 15.36 2.61 -30.09
CA SER A 350 13.92 2.72 -30.31
C SER A 350 13.47 4.18 -30.48
N GLU A 351 12.40 4.40 -31.26
CA GLU A 351 11.74 5.71 -31.35
C GLU A 351 10.82 6.00 -30.13
N THR A 352 10.57 5.00 -29.30
CA THR A 352 9.74 5.14 -28.10
C THR A 352 10.45 5.95 -27.03
N TYR A 353 9.66 6.71 -26.26
CA TYR A 353 10.15 7.47 -25.13
C TYR A 353 9.93 6.66 -23.84
N PRO A 354 10.97 6.03 -23.26
CA PRO A 354 10.79 5.00 -22.25
C PRO A 354 10.19 5.54 -20.94
N ALA A 355 10.44 6.80 -20.59
CA ALA A 355 9.96 7.38 -19.34
C ALA A 355 8.43 7.57 -19.28
N ASP A 356 7.73 7.65 -20.43
CA ASP A 356 6.26 7.75 -20.45
C ASP A 356 5.59 6.42 -20.08
N HIS A 357 6.31 5.31 -20.22
CA HIS A 357 5.80 3.97 -19.94
C HIS A 357 6.09 3.51 -18.51
N VAL A 358 6.85 4.28 -17.73
CA VAL A 358 7.27 3.89 -16.38
C VAL A 358 6.53 4.73 -15.33
N SER A 359 5.55 4.10 -14.69
CA SER A 359 4.97 4.64 -13.46
C SER A 359 5.90 4.33 -12.29
N LEU A 360 6.20 5.32 -11.45
CA LEU A 360 7.00 5.09 -10.24
C LEU A 360 6.20 4.40 -9.12
N ARG A 361 4.91 4.13 -9.33
CA ARG A 361 4.00 3.57 -8.31
C ARG A 361 3.69 2.10 -8.50
N THR A 362 4.01 1.54 -9.66
CA THR A 362 3.67 0.17 -10.03
C THR A 362 4.92 -0.53 -10.56
N VAL A 363 5.02 -1.83 -10.30
CA VAL A 363 6.13 -2.64 -10.84
C VAL A 363 5.95 -2.87 -12.34
N THR A 364 4.71 -3.08 -12.78
CA THR A 364 4.34 -3.32 -14.17
C THR A 364 3.77 -2.06 -14.81
N THR A 365 3.81 -2.04 -16.15
CA THR A 365 3.39 -0.90 -17.00
C THR A 365 1.94 -0.99 -17.47
N ASP A 366 1.28 -2.13 -17.29
CA ASP A 366 -0.06 -2.39 -17.78
C ASP A 366 -1.14 -1.87 -16.82
N ASN A 367 -1.89 -0.85 -17.26
CA ASN A 367 -3.09 -0.36 -16.57
C ASN A 367 -4.33 -0.54 -17.46
N PHE A 368 -5.48 -0.69 -16.82
CA PHE A 368 -6.80 -0.69 -17.45
C PHE A 368 -7.44 0.69 -17.37
N LEU A 369 -7.95 1.19 -18.49
CA LEU A 369 -8.81 2.37 -18.49
C LEU A 369 -10.26 1.97 -18.19
N VAL A 370 -10.91 2.65 -17.24
CA VAL A 370 -12.32 2.45 -16.94
C VAL A 370 -13.13 3.52 -17.67
N ILE A 371 -14.02 3.11 -18.56
CA ILE A 371 -14.77 3.98 -19.46
C ILE A 371 -16.27 3.89 -19.16
N ASP A 372 -16.87 5.00 -18.74
CA ASP A 372 -18.31 5.14 -18.65
C ASP A 372 -18.93 5.23 -20.06
N THR A 373 -19.84 4.31 -20.35
CA THR A 373 -20.61 4.26 -21.60
C THR A 373 -21.93 5.03 -21.53
N THR A 374 -22.30 5.52 -20.35
CA THR A 374 -23.55 6.24 -20.09
C THR A 374 -23.39 7.74 -19.84
N ALA A 375 -22.16 8.24 -19.80
CA ALA A 375 -21.89 9.66 -19.61
C ALA A 375 -22.54 10.48 -20.73
N ARG A 376 -23.23 11.56 -20.32
CA ARG A 376 -23.86 12.52 -21.22
C ARG A 376 -23.17 13.87 -21.07
N ASP A 377 -22.84 14.49 -22.19
CA ASP A 377 -22.34 15.87 -22.18
C ASP A 377 -23.46 16.90 -21.91
N GLU A 378 -23.08 18.18 -21.85
CA GLU A 378 -24.01 19.30 -21.64
C GLU A 378 -25.14 19.36 -22.69
N THR A 379 -24.92 18.76 -23.87
CA THR A 379 -25.89 18.66 -24.96
C THR A 379 -26.69 17.36 -24.95
N GLN A 380 -26.62 16.58 -23.86
CA GLN A 380 -27.29 15.29 -23.65
C GLN A 380 -26.85 14.17 -24.61
N VAL A 381 -25.74 14.34 -25.33
CA VAL A 381 -25.18 13.33 -26.22
C VAL A 381 -24.35 12.34 -25.40
N VAL A 382 -24.57 11.04 -25.63
CA VAL A 382 -23.77 10.00 -24.98
C VAL A 382 -22.35 10.05 -25.51
N ARG A 383 -21.38 10.29 -24.63
CA ARG A 383 -19.95 10.23 -24.94
C ARG A 383 -19.28 9.28 -23.98
N ARG A 384 -18.39 8.44 -24.53
CA ARG A 384 -17.49 7.61 -23.72
C ARG A 384 -16.58 8.53 -22.92
N GLN A 385 -16.52 8.34 -21.61
CA GLN A 385 -15.69 9.12 -20.72
C GLN A 385 -14.80 8.19 -19.90
N ILE A 386 -13.49 8.42 -19.90
CA ILE A 386 -12.58 7.74 -18.97
C ILE A 386 -12.85 8.31 -17.57
N ILE A 387 -13.14 7.42 -16.62
CA ILE A 387 -13.53 7.77 -15.24
C ILE A 387 -12.53 7.28 -14.20
N ALA A 388 -11.69 6.29 -14.52
CA ALA A 388 -10.63 5.80 -13.65
C ALA A 388 -9.57 5.00 -14.44
N GLU A 389 -8.44 4.73 -13.77
CA GLU A 389 -7.45 3.74 -14.17
C GLU A 389 -7.29 2.70 -13.05
N VAL A 390 -7.06 1.45 -13.42
CA VAL A 390 -6.87 0.32 -12.48
C VAL A 390 -5.63 -0.48 -12.89
N ASP A 391 -4.78 -0.82 -11.94
CA ASP A 391 -3.56 -1.61 -12.18
C ASP A 391 -3.88 -3.06 -12.60
N TRP A 392 -2.98 -3.67 -13.37
CA TRP A 392 -3.14 -5.05 -13.85
C TRP A 392 -3.38 -6.08 -12.74
N SER A 393 -2.67 -5.95 -11.61
CA SER A 393 -2.77 -6.88 -10.48
C SER A 393 -4.14 -6.87 -9.80
N SER A 394 -4.79 -5.71 -9.71
CA SER A 394 -6.09 -5.57 -9.04
C SER A 394 -7.27 -5.73 -9.99
N ALA A 395 -7.04 -5.58 -11.31
CA ALA A 395 -8.09 -5.47 -12.31
C ALA A 395 -9.12 -6.60 -12.25
N PHE A 396 -8.66 -7.85 -12.21
CA PHE A 396 -9.57 -9.00 -12.20
C PHE A 396 -10.38 -9.11 -10.90
N ALA A 397 -9.91 -8.54 -9.79
CA ALA A 397 -10.64 -8.51 -8.55
C ALA A 397 -11.64 -7.33 -8.47
N THR A 398 -11.35 -6.20 -9.12
CA THR A 398 -12.11 -4.96 -8.92
C THR A 398 -12.97 -4.54 -10.12
N ILE A 399 -12.58 -4.91 -11.33
CA ILE A 399 -13.24 -4.53 -12.59
C ILE A 399 -13.55 -5.74 -13.47
N HIS A 400 -13.81 -6.90 -12.86
CA HIS A 400 -14.35 -8.05 -13.58
C HIS A 400 -15.77 -7.75 -14.12
N PRO A 401 -16.24 -8.47 -15.15
CA PRO A 401 -17.63 -8.36 -15.59
C PRO A 401 -18.62 -8.52 -14.42
N LYS A 402 -19.62 -7.63 -14.35
CA LYS A 402 -20.62 -7.50 -13.26
C LYS A 402 -20.09 -6.97 -11.93
N ALA A 403 -18.81 -6.57 -11.84
CA ALA A 403 -18.32 -5.87 -10.66
C ALA A 403 -19.04 -4.53 -10.49
N ILE A 404 -19.29 -4.15 -9.24
CA ILE A 404 -19.74 -2.80 -8.88
C ILE A 404 -18.50 -1.98 -8.49
N TYR A 405 -18.06 -1.14 -9.40
CA TYR A 405 -16.96 -0.20 -9.22
C TYR A 405 -17.50 1.15 -8.72
N LEU A 406 -17.07 1.59 -7.55
CA LEU A 406 -17.56 2.81 -6.91
C LEU A 406 -16.65 3.99 -7.24
N ILE A 407 -17.19 5.03 -7.87
CA ILE A 407 -16.48 6.29 -8.15
C ILE A 407 -17.28 7.43 -7.54
N GLU A 408 -16.69 8.17 -6.60
CA GLU A 408 -17.36 9.27 -5.87
C GLU A 408 -18.69 8.88 -5.21
N SER A 409 -18.79 7.63 -4.72
CA SER A 409 -20.02 7.04 -4.17
C SER A 409 -21.13 6.80 -5.19
N GLU A 410 -20.84 6.97 -6.48
CA GLU A 410 -21.71 6.53 -7.57
C GLU A 410 -21.30 5.10 -7.98
N PRO A 411 -22.24 4.14 -7.97
CA PRO A 411 -21.95 2.78 -8.39
C PRO A 411 -22.02 2.65 -9.91
N TYR A 412 -20.96 2.05 -10.46
CA TYR A 412 -20.87 1.68 -11.86
C TYR A 412 -20.76 0.16 -11.96
N GLU A 413 -21.62 -0.46 -12.76
CA GLU A 413 -21.53 -1.88 -13.05
C GLU A 413 -20.65 -2.09 -14.29
N VAL A 414 -19.61 -2.90 -14.14
CA VAL A 414 -18.75 -3.29 -15.27
C VAL A 414 -19.53 -4.21 -16.20
N GLN A 415 -19.68 -3.77 -17.45
CA GLN A 415 -20.37 -4.52 -18.49
C GLN A 415 -19.39 -5.46 -19.20
N GLU A 416 -18.22 -4.94 -19.58
CA GLU A 416 -17.22 -5.64 -20.39
C GLU A 416 -15.81 -5.29 -19.90
N LEU A 417 -14.90 -6.27 -19.96
CA LEU A 417 -13.48 -6.12 -19.63
C LEU A 417 -12.63 -6.68 -20.78
N HIS A 418 -11.85 -5.82 -21.41
CA HIS A 418 -10.89 -6.15 -22.47
C HIS A 418 -9.50 -6.25 -21.86
N PHE A 419 -8.89 -7.43 -21.94
CA PHE A 419 -7.60 -7.71 -21.29
C PHE A 419 -6.64 -8.52 -22.17
N ARG A 420 -7.03 -8.90 -23.40
CA ARG A 420 -6.18 -9.70 -24.28
C ARG A 420 -5.00 -8.88 -24.78
N GLU A 421 -3.88 -9.53 -25.09
CA GLU A 421 -2.64 -8.85 -25.53
C GLU A 421 -2.82 -7.98 -26.78
N VAL A 422 -3.73 -8.36 -27.67
CA VAL A 422 -4.04 -7.65 -28.92
C VAL A 422 -5.08 -6.54 -28.75
N GLU A 423 -5.64 -6.37 -27.56
CA GLU A 423 -6.70 -5.40 -27.25
C GLU A 423 -6.18 -4.29 -26.36
N GLU A 424 -6.76 -3.09 -26.50
CA GLU A 424 -6.59 -2.04 -25.51
C GLU A 424 -7.17 -2.51 -24.16
N LYS A 425 -6.37 -2.34 -23.10
CA LYS A 425 -6.76 -2.73 -21.74
C LYS A 425 -7.84 -1.77 -21.21
N VAL A 426 -9.11 -2.14 -21.34
CA VAL A 426 -10.26 -1.26 -21.07
C VAL A 426 -11.37 -2.02 -20.35
N ALA A 427 -11.99 -1.38 -19.35
CA ALA A 427 -13.24 -1.82 -18.74
C ALA A 427 -14.37 -0.85 -19.09
N TYR A 428 -15.41 -1.34 -19.77
CA TYR A 428 -16.61 -0.56 -20.04
C TYR A 428 -17.60 -0.70 -18.90
N VAL A 429 -18.05 0.44 -18.37
CA VAL A 429 -18.94 0.47 -17.22
C VAL A 429 -20.20 1.27 -17.53
N LYS A 430 -21.23 0.99 -16.73
CA LYS A 430 -22.54 1.65 -16.80
C LYS A 430 -22.91 2.14 -15.42
N ARG A 431 -23.33 3.40 -15.30
CA ARG A 431 -23.86 3.92 -14.04
C ARG A 431 -25.13 3.16 -13.63
N VAL A 432 -25.19 2.74 -12.37
CA VAL A 432 -26.33 2.02 -11.78
C VAL A 432 -26.78 2.68 -10.48
N SER A 433 -27.90 2.21 -9.93
CA SER A 433 -28.37 2.58 -8.60
C SER A 433 -28.59 1.28 -7.82
N VAL A 434 -27.64 0.95 -6.96
CA VAL A 434 -27.62 -0.28 -6.16
C VAL A 434 -27.18 0.03 -4.74
N ASP A 435 -27.64 -0.77 -3.78
CA ASP A 435 -27.32 -0.66 -2.34
C ASP A 435 -26.24 -1.65 -1.89
N TYR A 436 -25.53 -2.28 -2.83
CA TYR A 436 -24.49 -3.27 -2.59
C TYR A 436 -23.22 -2.96 -3.38
N PHE A 437 -22.10 -3.53 -2.93
CA PHE A 437 -20.83 -3.59 -3.66
C PHE A 437 -20.46 -5.05 -3.94
N THR A 438 -19.49 -5.28 -4.82
CA THR A 438 -19.00 -6.63 -5.14
C THR A 438 -17.64 -6.90 -4.52
N ASP A 439 -17.44 -8.14 -4.12
CA ASP A 439 -16.17 -8.63 -3.58
C ASP A 439 -15.78 -9.93 -4.30
N ALA A 440 -14.58 -9.98 -4.87
CA ALA A 440 -14.15 -11.10 -5.71
C ALA A 440 -13.84 -12.36 -4.89
N ILE A 441 -14.10 -13.52 -5.49
CA ILE A 441 -13.71 -14.83 -4.98
C ILE A 441 -12.55 -15.31 -5.84
N SER A 442 -11.37 -15.36 -5.24
CA SER A 442 -10.15 -15.83 -5.90
C SER A 442 -9.75 -17.23 -5.47
N ALA A 443 -9.28 -18.02 -6.43
CA ALA A 443 -8.50 -19.23 -6.22
C ALA A 443 -7.00 -18.89 -6.32
N LYS A 444 -6.17 -19.44 -5.43
CA LYS A 444 -4.73 -19.21 -5.39
C LYS A 444 -3.93 -20.50 -5.40
N GLY A 445 -2.72 -20.45 -5.94
CA GLY A 445 -1.72 -21.50 -5.90
C GLY A 445 -0.36 -20.89 -5.65
N ILE A 446 0.46 -21.55 -4.81
CA ILE A 446 1.82 -21.11 -4.52
C ILE A 446 2.76 -22.31 -4.71
N TRP A 447 3.87 -22.08 -5.42
CA TRP A 447 4.93 -23.05 -5.65
C TRP A 447 6.28 -22.46 -5.30
N ILE A 448 7.10 -23.21 -4.57
CA ILE A 448 8.46 -22.80 -4.21
C ILE A 448 9.34 -23.03 -5.44
N LEU A 449 9.93 -21.94 -5.96
CA LEU A 449 10.87 -22.00 -7.07
C LEU A 449 12.28 -22.20 -6.55
N ARG A 450 12.66 -21.41 -5.53
CA ARG A 450 14.00 -21.41 -4.97
C ARG A 450 13.98 -21.11 -3.48
N ARG A 451 14.79 -21.83 -2.71
CA ARG A 451 15.09 -21.52 -1.31
C ARG A 451 16.37 -20.71 -1.24
N LEU A 452 16.34 -19.59 -0.52
CA LEU A 452 17.48 -18.69 -0.34
C LEU A 452 18.00 -18.72 1.09
N ALA A 453 17.11 -18.81 2.08
CA ALA A 453 17.46 -18.93 3.48
C ALA A 453 16.54 -19.92 4.21
N ASP A 454 17.08 -20.55 5.25
CA ASP A 454 16.39 -21.50 6.10
C ASP A 454 16.71 -21.21 7.57
N ARG A 455 15.72 -21.39 8.45
CA ARG A 455 15.88 -21.30 9.89
C ARG A 455 14.97 -22.31 10.58
N ALA A 456 15.57 -23.23 11.31
CA ALA A 456 14.83 -24.13 12.18
C ALA A 456 14.33 -23.35 13.41
N GLY A 457 13.03 -23.42 13.66
CA GLY A 457 12.42 -23.05 14.93
C GLY A 457 12.31 -24.26 15.86
N ARG A 458 11.68 -24.07 17.04
CA ARG A 458 11.50 -25.15 18.01
C ARG A 458 10.59 -26.27 17.49
N ALA A 459 9.57 -25.92 16.71
CA ALA A 459 8.48 -26.80 16.28
C ALA A 459 8.06 -26.53 14.83
N TYR A 460 8.93 -25.86 14.08
CA TYR A 460 8.67 -25.45 12.70
C TYR A 460 9.96 -25.28 11.91
N GLN A 461 9.84 -25.37 10.58
CA GLN A 461 10.86 -24.94 9.63
C GLN A 461 10.38 -23.64 8.99
N ALA A 462 11.15 -22.56 9.13
CA ALA A 462 10.94 -21.35 8.35
C ALA A 462 11.94 -21.30 7.21
N SER A 463 11.49 -20.85 6.05
CA SER A 463 12.36 -20.58 4.91
C SER A 463 11.98 -19.26 4.25
N GLN A 464 12.91 -18.68 3.51
CA GLN A 464 12.70 -17.54 2.64
C GLN A 464 13.25 -17.84 1.25
N GLY A 465 12.56 -17.37 0.22
CA GLY A 465 13.01 -17.52 -1.15
C GLY A 465 11.97 -17.11 -2.19
N GLU A 466 12.17 -17.58 -3.41
CA GLU A 466 11.36 -17.24 -4.57
C GLU A 466 10.20 -18.24 -4.72
N VAL A 467 9.01 -17.71 -5.00
CA VAL A 467 7.79 -18.47 -5.22
C VAL A 467 7.08 -18.00 -6.50
N LEU A 468 6.36 -18.90 -7.14
CA LEU A 468 5.34 -18.58 -8.14
C LEU A 468 4.00 -18.52 -7.41
N VAL A 469 3.31 -17.39 -7.53
CA VAL A 469 1.93 -17.22 -7.05
C VAL A 469 1.03 -17.17 -8.27
N ALA A 470 0.05 -18.06 -8.35
CA ALA A 470 -1.01 -17.99 -9.35
C ALA A 470 -2.34 -17.62 -8.68
N GLU A 471 -3.09 -16.73 -9.30
CA GLU A 471 -4.41 -16.30 -8.85
C GLU A 471 -5.41 -16.35 -10.00
N LYS A 472 -6.62 -16.86 -9.73
CA LYS A 472 -7.73 -16.87 -10.68
C LYS A 472 -8.99 -16.38 -9.98
N VAL A 473 -9.58 -15.31 -10.47
CA VAL A 473 -10.91 -14.89 -10.03
C VAL A 473 -11.95 -15.82 -10.62
N VAL A 474 -12.66 -16.55 -9.75
CA VAL A 474 -13.64 -17.58 -10.12
C VAL A 474 -15.08 -17.13 -9.91
N GLY A 475 -15.28 -16.03 -9.18
CA GLY A 475 -16.60 -15.49 -8.89
C GLY A 475 -16.54 -14.22 -8.05
N PHE A 476 -17.68 -13.79 -7.52
CA PHE A 476 -17.81 -12.66 -6.62
C PHE A 476 -19.04 -12.80 -5.72
N LYS A 477 -19.05 -12.05 -4.62
CA LYS A 477 -20.19 -11.86 -3.70
C LYS A 477 -20.77 -10.45 -3.88
N LYS A 478 -22.05 -10.28 -3.60
CA LYS A 478 -22.75 -9.00 -3.51
C LYS A 478 -22.98 -8.69 -2.04
N ILE A 479 -22.44 -7.60 -1.55
CA ILE A 479 -22.44 -7.25 -0.12
C ILE A 479 -23.15 -5.91 0.07
N LYS A 480 -24.18 -5.87 0.92
CA LYS A 480 -24.92 -4.63 1.20
C LYS A 480 -24.02 -3.57 1.84
N LEU A 481 -24.08 -2.34 1.34
CA LEU A 481 -23.25 -1.23 1.81
C LEU A 481 -23.53 -0.86 3.28
N ALA A 482 -24.79 -0.94 3.71
CA ALA A 482 -25.19 -0.54 5.06
C ALA A 482 -24.97 -1.63 6.12
N THR A 483 -25.28 -2.88 5.79
CA THR A 483 -25.30 -4.00 6.76
C THR A 483 -24.10 -4.94 6.64
N LEU A 484 -23.34 -4.85 5.54
CA LEU A 484 -22.26 -5.78 5.18
C LEU A 484 -22.73 -7.23 5.03
N GLU A 485 -24.03 -7.46 4.85
CA GLU A 485 -24.58 -8.78 4.63
C GLU A 485 -24.39 -9.22 3.17
N ASN A 486 -24.03 -10.49 2.97
CA ASN A 486 -23.99 -11.08 1.65
C ASN A 486 -25.43 -11.31 1.15
N VAL A 487 -25.76 -10.67 0.03
CA VAL A 487 -27.09 -10.71 -0.61
C VAL A 487 -27.09 -11.47 -1.94
N GLY A 488 -25.95 -12.03 -2.36
CA GLY A 488 -25.87 -12.86 -3.54
C GLY A 488 -24.45 -13.15 -4.00
N SER A 489 -24.31 -13.97 -5.02
CA SER A 489 -23.03 -14.27 -5.65
C SER A 489 -23.16 -14.43 -7.16
N GLY A 490 -22.05 -14.37 -7.86
CA GLY A 490 -21.96 -14.67 -9.29
C GLY A 490 -20.65 -15.38 -9.61
N GLU A 491 -20.62 -16.07 -10.73
CA GLU A 491 -19.41 -16.68 -11.29
C GLU A 491 -18.81 -15.78 -12.36
N VAL A 492 -17.49 -15.87 -12.52
CA VAL A 492 -16.74 -15.14 -13.54
C VAL A 492 -15.68 -16.07 -14.10
N GLU A 493 -15.49 -16.01 -15.41
CA GLU A 493 -14.42 -16.70 -16.10
C GLU A 493 -13.34 -15.71 -16.52
N LEU A 494 -12.26 -15.65 -15.75
CA LEU A 494 -11.08 -14.84 -16.04
C LEU A 494 -9.83 -15.73 -16.12
N PRO A 495 -8.80 -15.31 -16.87
CA PRO A 495 -7.57 -16.08 -16.96
C PRO A 495 -6.84 -16.10 -15.61
N GLN A 496 -6.05 -17.15 -15.42
CA GLN A 496 -5.12 -17.23 -14.29
C GLN A 496 -3.99 -16.23 -14.51
N GLN A 497 -3.71 -15.42 -13.50
CA GLN A 497 -2.55 -14.54 -13.44
C GLN A 497 -1.45 -15.23 -12.65
N GLU A 498 -0.22 -15.16 -13.14
CA GLU A 498 0.95 -15.71 -12.48
C GLU A 498 1.94 -14.61 -12.16
N MET A 499 2.54 -14.70 -10.97
CA MET A 499 3.48 -13.73 -10.46
C MET A 499 4.63 -14.46 -9.75
N GLN A 500 5.83 -14.30 -10.28
CA GLN A 500 7.04 -14.68 -9.54
C GLN A 500 7.37 -13.58 -8.53
N THR A 501 7.53 -13.96 -7.27
CA THR A 501 7.77 -13.03 -6.15
C THR A 501 8.58 -13.72 -5.04
N THR A 502 8.89 -13.01 -3.97
CA THR A 502 9.55 -13.57 -2.78
C THR A 502 8.54 -13.90 -1.68
N SER A 503 8.83 -14.90 -0.87
CA SER A 503 8.00 -15.32 0.26
C SER A 503 8.84 -15.78 1.44
N ALA A 504 8.35 -15.50 2.64
CA ALA A 504 8.66 -16.24 3.85
C ALA A 504 7.56 -17.27 4.08
N TRP A 505 7.94 -18.52 4.34
CA TRP A 505 6.98 -19.54 4.68
C TRP A 505 7.39 -20.35 5.89
N LEU A 506 6.38 -20.83 6.58
CA LEU A 506 6.45 -21.54 7.85
C LEU A 506 5.77 -22.89 7.69
N THR A 507 6.55 -23.96 7.71
CA THR A 507 6.04 -25.34 7.72
C THR A 507 6.09 -25.86 9.16
N ILE A 508 4.94 -26.21 9.71
CA ILE A 508 4.83 -26.67 11.10
C ILE A 508 5.00 -28.19 11.14
N ASP A 509 5.74 -28.68 12.14
CA ASP A 509 5.96 -30.12 12.32
C ASP A 509 4.61 -30.86 12.56
N PRO A 510 4.25 -31.86 11.74
CA PRO A 510 3.02 -32.62 11.90
C PRO A 510 2.86 -33.23 13.31
N ALA A 511 3.97 -33.66 13.93
CA ALA A 511 3.94 -34.24 15.28
C ALA A 511 3.51 -33.21 16.34
N VAL A 512 3.76 -31.92 16.11
CA VAL A 512 3.30 -30.84 16.98
C VAL A 512 1.79 -30.65 16.82
N LEU A 513 1.30 -30.65 15.58
CA LEU A 513 -0.13 -30.47 15.29
C LEU A 513 -0.99 -31.62 15.84
N GLU A 514 -0.50 -32.86 15.78
CA GLU A 514 -1.17 -34.02 16.39
C GLU A 514 -1.35 -33.89 17.91
N ARG A 515 -0.41 -33.20 18.60
CA ARG A 515 -0.54 -32.90 20.03
C ARG A 515 -1.55 -31.79 20.33
N VAL A 516 -1.76 -30.88 19.38
CA VAL A 516 -2.70 -29.76 19.52
C VAL A 516 -4.15 -30.23 19.39
N SER A 517 -4.46 -31.00 18.34
CA SER A 517 -5.80 -31.58 18.16
C SER A 517 -5.75 -32.86 17.33
N PRO A 518 -6.52 -33.90 17.69
CA PRO A 518 -6.69 -35.09 16.86
C PRO A 518 -7.53 -34.81 15.60
N SER A 519 -8.23 -33.66 15.52
CA SER A 519 -9.09 -33.31 14.39
C SER A 519 -8.34 -32.47 13.36
N ARG A 520 -8.10 -33.04 12.17
CA ARG A 520 -7.52 -32.30 11.04
C ARG A 520 -8.36 -31.08 10.64
N GLU A 521 -9.69 -31.14 10.74
CA GLU A 521 -10.56 -30.00 10.43
C GLU A 521 -10.26 -28.80 11.31
N GLU A 522 -10.08 -29.04 12.60
CA GLU A 522 -9.77 -28.00 13.57
C GLU A 522 -8.37 -27.47 13.42
N LEU A 523 -7.41 -28.33 13.08
CA LEU A 523 -6.05 -27.91 12.78
C LEU A 523 -6.03 -26.99 11.56
N VAL A 524 -6.72 -27.34 10.47
CA VAL A 524 -6.80 -26.48 9.27
C VAL A 524 -7.46 -25.15 9.61
N ASP A 525 -8.55 -25.15 10.36
CA ASP A 525 -9.26 -23.94 10.81
C ASP A 525 -8.38 -23.06 11.72
N GLY A 526 -7.64 -23.66 12.64
CA GLY A 526 -6.65 -22.99 13.51
C GLY A 526 -5.45 -22.44 12.73
N LEU A 527 -4.96 -23.17 11.73
CA LEU A 527 -3.86 -22.72 10.86
C LEU A 527 -4.29 -21.54 9.98
N ARG A 528 -5.51 -21.56 9.44
CA ARG A 528 -6.08 -20.41 8.71
C ARG A 528 -6.18 -19.19 9.61
N ALA A 529 -6.58 -19.40 10.86
CA ALA A 529 -6.62 -18.38 11.89
C ALA A 529 -5.23 -17.79 12.19
N VAL A 530 -4.19 -18.63 12.29
CA VAL A 530 -2.80 -18.17 12.42
C VAL A 530 -2.34 -17.41 11.17
N THR A 531 -2.60 -17.92 9.96
CA THR A 531 -2.28 -17.23 8.71
C THR A 531 -2.90 -15.83 8.67
N TYR A 532 -4.19 -15.71 8.99
CA TYR A 532 -4.89 -14.43 9.05
C TYR A 532 -4.24 -13.48 10.06
N LEU A 533 -3.99 -13.96 11.28
CA LEU A 533 -3.40 -13.17 12.35
C LEU A 533 -2.00 -12.66 11.98
N LEU A 534 -1.10 -13.53 11.51
CA LEU A 534 0.26 -13.16 11.14
C LEU A 534 0.28 -12.18 9.97
N HIS A 535 -0.59 -12.39 8.97
CA HIS A 535 -0.73 -11.49 7.83
C HIS A 535 -1.15 -10.07 8.27
N HIS A 536 -2.12 -9.97 9.18
CA HIS A 536 -2.59 -8.68 9.68
C HIS A 536 -1.66 -8.02 10.70
N LEU A 537 -0.82 -8.77 11.40
CA LEU A 537 0.17 -8.23 12.34
C LEU A 537 1.53 -7.93 11.69
N ALA A 538 1.87 -8.54 10.55
CA ALA A 538 3.14 -8.30 9.87
C ALA A 538 3.44 -6.81 9.61
N PRO A 539 2.46 -5.96 9.21
CA PRO A 539 2.67 -4.51 9.08
C PRO A 539 3.15 -3.79 10.35
N MET A 540 3.09 -4.42 11.54
CA MET A 540 3.71 -3.84 12.76
C MET A 540 5.23 -3.72 12.66
N PHE A 541 5.86 -4.58 11.87
CA PHE A 541 7.31 -4.66 11.70
C PHE A 541 7.75 -4.16 10.32
N LEU A 542 6.78 -3.88 9.45
CA LEU A 542 6.98 -3.53 8.06
C LEU A 542 6.32 -2.19 7.81
N LEU A 543 7.05 -1.24 7.23
CA LEU A 543 6.47 0.02 6.81
C LEU A 543 5.66 -0.21 5.50
N CYS A 544 4.54 -0.92 5.54
CA CYS A 544 3.71 -1.28 4.37
C CYS A 544 2.21 -1.22 4.65
N ASP A 545 1.39 -1.22 3.59
CA ASP A 545 -0.03 -1.55 3.74
C ASP A 545 -0.18 -3.06 3.90
N VAL A 546 -1.26 -3.52 4.56
CA VAL A 546 -1.52 -4.96 4.67
C VAL A 546 -1.65 -5.62 3.29
N ARG A 547 -2.14 -4.91 2.27
CA ARG A 547 -2.30 -5.41 0.90
C ARG A 547 -0.99 -5.63 0.16
N ASP A 548 0.10 -4.98 0.59
CA ASP A 548 1.42 -5.18 0.00
C ASP A 548 2.00 -6.57 0.31
N LEU A 549 1.45 -7.25 1.32
CA LEU A 549 1.78 -8.61 1.69
C LEU A 549 0.62 -9.54 1.34
N GLY A 550 0.87 -10.62 0.62
CA GLY A 550 -0.08 -11.72 0.43
C GLY A 550 0.04 -12.76 1.53
N SER A 551 -1.02 -13.52 1.76
CA SER A 551 -0.98 -14.68 2.65
C SER A 551 -1.74 -15.87 2.08
N TRP A 552 -1.27 -17.07 2.37
CA TRP A 552 -1.92 -18.32 1.97
C TRP A 552 -1.60 -19.45 2.94
N LEU A 553 -2.57 -20.34 3.15
CA LEU A 553 -2.32 -21.64 3.80
C LEU A 553 -2.30 -22.69 2.70
N GLY A 554 -1.17 -23.35 2.51
CA GLY A 554 -1.01 -24.40 1.52
C GLY A 554 -0.29 -25.63 2.08
N ASP A 555 0.36 -26.35 1.18
CA ASP A 555 1.17 -27.54 1.46
C ASP A 555 2.49 -27.40 0.70
N SER A 556 3.61 -27.62 1.38
CA SER A 556 4.97 -27.55 0.81
C SER A 556 5.28 -28.63 -0.24
N THR A 557 4.43 -29.65 -0.38
CA THR A 557 4.65 -30.80 -1.28
C THR A 557 4.20 -30.55 -2.74
N ARG A 558 3.68 -29.36 -3.08
CA ARG A 558 3.34 -29.00 -4.47
C ARG A 558 4.61 -28.90 -5.32
N ALA A 559 4.96 -29.99 -6.00
CA ALA A 559 6.18 -30.07 -6.79
C ALA A 559 6.07 -29.50 -8.22
N THR A 560 4.87 -29.35 -8.78
CA THR A 560 4.70 -28.97 -10.20
C THR A 560 4.07 -27.58 -10.35
N PRO A 561 4.86 -26.54 -10.70
CA PRO A 561 4.34 -25.24 -11.14
C PRO A 561 3.33 -25.40 -12.29
N GLY A 562 2.28 -24.57 -12.31
CA GLY A 562 1.22 -24.63 -13.34
C GLY A 562 0.10 -25.64 -13.07
N ALA A 563 0.09 -26.31 -11.90
CA ALA A 563 -1.06 -27.09 -11.45
C ALA A 563 -2.29 -26.21 -11.13
N ALA A 564 -3.47 -26.81 -11.02
CA ALA A 564 -4.71 -26.07 -10.71
C ALA A 564 -4.59 -25.23 -9.42
N VAL A 565 -5.01 -23.96 -9.49
CA VAL A 565 -5.21 -23.08 -8.34
C VAL A 565 -6.38 -23.55 -7.50
N ASP A 566 -6.37 -23.21 -6.21
CA ASP A 566 -7.38 -23.64 -5.27
C ASP A 566 -8.08 -22.47 -4.61
N THR A 567 -9.39 -22.60 -4.47
CA THR A 567 -10.12 -21.73 -3.55
C THR A 567 -9.76 -22.09 -2.11
N VAL A 568 -10.11 -21.21 -1.18
CA VAL A 568 -10.00 -21.52 0.26
C VAL A 568 -10.70 -22.83 0.61
N GLN A 569 -11.86 -23.10 -0.01
CA GLN A 569 -12.63 -24.33 0.23
C GLN A 569 -11.97 -25.58 -0.37
N SER A 570 -11.45 -25.52 -1.60
CA SER A 570 -10.77 -26.68 -2.21
C SER A 570 -9.42 -26.96 -1.55
N THR A 571 -8.72 -25.91 -1.09
CA THR A 571 -7.50 -26.06 -0.28
C THR A 571 -7.78 -26.76 1.04
N ARG A 572 -8.86 -26.35 1.74
CA ARG A 572 -9.31 -27.00 2.97
C ARG A 572 -9.55 -28.49 2.71
N ARG A 573 -10.32 -28.83 1.67
CA ARG A 573 -10.59 -30.23 1.30
C ARG A 573 -9.29 -31.02 1.06
N ARG A 574 -8.37 -30.47 0.27
CA ARG A 574 -7.09 -31.11 -0.05
C ARG A 574 -6.25 -31.37 1.20
N LEU A 575 -6.13 -30.41 2.11
CA LEU A 575 -5.38 -30.60 3.35
C LEU A 575 -5.99 -31.68 4.24
N LEU A 576 -7.31 -31.84 4.24
CA LEU A 576 -7.99 -32.91 4.97
C LEU A 576 -7.69 -34.29 4.36
N GLU A 577 -7.70 -34.37 3.03
CA GLU A 577 -7.52 -35.60 2.25
C GLU A 577 -6.05 -35.98 2.00
N ALA A 578 -5.09 -35.11 2.34
CA ALA A 578 -3.67 -35.33 2.06
C ALA A 578 -3.09 -36.54 2.83
N ASP A 579 -2.33 -37.38 2.13
CA ASP A 579 -1.62 -38.52 2.71
C ASP A 579 -0.64 -38.09 3.81
N ARG A 580 0.06 -36.96 3.58
CA ARG A 580 0.95 -36.30 4.55
C ARG A 580 0.43 -34.92 4.87
N PHE A 581 0.17 -34.66 6.15
CA PHE A 581 -0.36 -33.38 6.62
C PHE A 581 0.80 -32.40 6.91
N ASN A 582 1.29 -31.71 5.87
CA ASN A 582 2.39 -30.75 5.96
C ASN A 582 1.93 -29.30 5.69
N PRO A 583 1.05 -28.73 6.53
CA PRO A 583 0.53 -27.40 6.29
C PRO A 583 1.65 -26.36 6.35
N THR A 584 1.61 -25.46 5.38
CA THR A 584 2.62 -24.40 5.24
C THR A 584 1.92 -23.06 5.10
N ILE A 585 2.27 -22.12 5.97
CA ILE A 585 1.79 -20.75 5.93
C ILE A 585 2.77 -19.95 5.07
N TYR A 586 2.27 -19.31 4.03
CA TYR A 586 3.04 -18.43 3.15
C TYR A 586 2.66 -16.98 3.44
N LEU A 587 3.67 -16.13 3.60
CA LEU A 587 3.59 -14.68 3.60
C LEU A 587 4.49 -14.19 2.47
N TYR A 588 3.93 -13.54 1.46
CA TYR A 588 4.64 -13.27 0.20
C TYR A 588 4.47 -11.81 -0.23
N ASP A 589 5.44 -11.26 -0.95
CA ASP A 589 5.31 -9.93 -1.52
C ASP A 589 4.22 -9.93 -2.60
N SER A 590 3.23 -9.04 -2.50
CA SER A 590 2.13 -8.90 -3.49
C SER A 590 2.60 -8.28 -4.83
N HIS A 591 3.90 -8.02 -4.98
CA HIS A 591 4.49 -7.33 -6.12
C HIS A 591 5.46 -8.25 -6.86
N ALA A 592 5.41 -8.25 -8.19
CA ALA A 592 6.30 -9.07 -9.02
C ALA A 592 7.79 -8.81 -8.72
N GLY A 593 8.59 -9.86 -8.60
CA GLY A 593 10.01 -9.80 -8.26
C GLY A 593 10.32 -9.52 -6.77
N GLY A 594 9.30 -9.25 -5.94
CA GLY A 594 9.48 -8.94 -4.53
C GLY A 594 10.03 -7.54 -4.24
N ILE A 595 9.62 -6.95 -3.13
CA ILE A 595 10.04 -5.60 -2.69
C ILE A 595 10.78 -5.60 -1.35
N GLY A 596 11.00 -6.78 -0.76
CA GLY A 596 11.79 -6.93 0.47
C GLY A 596 10.95 -7.18 1.72
N LEU A 597 9.62 -7.33 1.62
CA LEU A 597 8.78 -7.54 2.80
C LEU A 597 8.92 -8.97 3.31
N ALA A 598 8.94 -9.95 2.40
CA ALA A 598 9.09 -11.37 2.75
C ALA A 598 10.37 -11.64 3.55
N GLU A 599 11.48 -11.03 3.16
CA GLU A 599 12.77 -11.11 3.84
C GLU A 599 12.68 -10.58 5.26
N ARG A 600 12.02 -9.43 5.45
CA ARG A 600 11.83 -8.86 6.77
C ARG A 600 10.88 -9.69 7.63
N VAL A 601 9.79 -10.22 7.07
CA VAL A 601 8.90 -11.17 7.74
C VAL A 601 9.69 -12.39 8.22
N PHE A 602 10.57 -12.92 7.38
CA PHE A 602 11.45 -14.01 7.78
C PHE A 602 12.35 -13.62 8.96
N GLU A 603 13.00 -12.46 8.93
CA GLU A 603 13.83 -11.99 10.05
C GLU A 603 13.04 -11.91 11.37
N VAL A 604 11.88 -11.23 11.36
CA VAL A 604 11.07 -10.95 12.56
C VAL A 604 10.07 -12.05 12.94
N LEU A 605 10.07 -13.18 12.24
CA LEU A 605 9.08 -14.23 12.47
C LEU A 605 8.91 -14.64 13.94
N PRO A 606 9.97 -14.80 14.76
CA PRO A 606 9.80 -15.12 16.18
C PRO A 606 9.01 -14.04 16.94
N ASP A 607 9.34 -12.77 16.72
CA ASP A 607 8.64 -11.64 17.33
C ASP A 607 7.18 -11.55 16.83
N LEU A 608 6.96 -11.81 15.53
CA LEU A 608 5.62 -11.83 14.94
C LEU A 608 4.74 -12.94 15.52
N LEU A 609 5.30 -14.13 15.76
CA LEU A 609 4.60 -15.24 16.42
C LEU A 609 4.24 -14.87 17.88
N ALA A 610 5.18 -14.30 18.64
CA ALA A 610 4.96 -13.84 20.01
C ALA A 610 3.85 -12.80 20.10
N ARG A 611 3.85 -11.79 19.20
CA ARG A 611 2.79 -10.79 19.12
C ARG A 611 1.44 -11.39 18.73
N GLY A 612 1.44 -12.41 17.88
CA GLY A 612 0.23 -13.19 17.61
C GLY A 612 -0.36 -13.77 18.90
N LEU A 613 0.46 -14.38 19.73
CA LEU A 613 0.03 -14.97 20.99
C LEU A 613 -0.50 -13.91 21.98
N ASP A 614 0.15 -12.75 22.08
CA ASP A 614 -0.30 -11.61 22.88
C ASP A 614 -1.73 -11.15 22.46
N VAL A 615 -1.98 -11.03 21.16
CA VAL A 615 -3.30 -10.63 20.62
C VAL A 615 -4.36 -11.69 20.93
N LEU A 616 -4.04 -12.97 20.81
CA LEU A 616 -5.00 -14.05 21.13
C LEU A 616 -5.35 -14.07 22.62
N SER A 617 -4.36 -13.88 23.48
CA SER A 617 -4.50 -13.89 24.94
C SER A 617 -5.27 -12.69 25.48
N SER A 618 -5.06 -11.50 24.88
CA SER A 618 -5.75 -10.27 25.28
C SER A 618 -7.19 -10.17 24.74
N CYS A 619 -7.48 -10.82 23.61
CA CYS A 619 -8.82 -10.80 23.03
C CYS A 619 -9.82 -11.60 23.88
N ARG A 620 -11.01 -11.04 24.15
CA ARG A 620 -12.04 -11.70 24.99
C ARG A 620 -13.01 -12.62 24.23
N CYS A 621 -12.90 -12.72 22.90
CA CYS A 621 -13.78 -13.59 22.12
C CYS A 621 -13.49 -15.08 22.44
N ARG A 622 -14.51 -15.93 22.34
CA ARG A 622 -14.38 -17.38 22.62
C ARG A 622 -13.87 -18.17 21.42
N SER A 623 -14.46 -17.92 20.25
CA SER A 623 -14.24 -18.72 19.04
C SER A 623 -13.29 -18.08 18.02
N GLY A 624 -13.23 -16.76 18.04
CA GLY A 624 -12.55 -15.94 17.04
C GLY A 624 -13.39 -14.70 16.73
N CYS A 625 -12.76 -13.62 16.30
CA CYS A 625 -13.44 -12.44 15.79
C CYS A 625 -12.49 -11.68 14.84
N PRO A 626 -12.99 -10.68 14.08
CA PRO A 626 -12.13 -9.90 13.18
C PRO A 626 -10.91 -9.27 13.88
N SER A 627 -10.98 -9.09 15.20
CA SER A 627 -9.92 -8.50 16.04
C SER A 627 -8.80 -9.44 16.44
N CYS A 628 -8.85 -10.70 16.00
CA CYS A 628 -7.77 -11.65 16.26
C CYS A 628 -7.59 -12.61 15.08
N VAL A 629 -8.30 -13.73 15.08
CA VAL A 629 -8.16 -14.81 14.08
C VAL A 629 -9.06 -14.66 12.86
N GLY A 630 -9.90 -13.63 12.81
CA GLY A 630 -10.88 -13.42 11.75
C GLY A 630 -12.31 -13.80 12.16
N PRO A 631 -13.31 -13.52 11.30
CA PRO A 631 -14.72 -13.78 11.58
C PRO A 631 -15.00 -15.28 11.80
N VAL A 632 -15.79 -15.64 12.83
CA VAL A 632 -16.13 -17.04 13.16
C VAL A 632 -16.70 -17.82 11.97
N ASN A 633 -17.47 -17.15 11.12
CA ASN A 633 -18.09 -17.75 9.94
C ASN A 633 -17.07 -18.16 8.85
N GLU A 634 -15.84 -17.63 8.92
CA GLU A 634 -14.78 -17.90 7.94
C GLU A 634 -13.74 -18.89 8.46
N VAL A 635 -13.40 -18.80 9.75
CA VAL A 635 -12.36 -19.62 10.39
C VAL A 635 -12.87 -20.74 11.27
N GLY A 636 -14.15 -20.76 11.67
CA GLY A 636 -14.73 -21.83 12.48
C GLY A 636 -14.79 -21.56 13.99
N ARG A 637 -15.60 -22.34 14.72
CA ARG A 637 -15.92 -22.09 16.14
C ARG A 637 -14.78 -22.42 17.12
N ARG A 638 -13.85 -23.31 16.74
CA ARG A 638 -12.69 -23.70 17.57
C ARG A 638 -11.39 -23.04 17.11
N ALA A 639 -11.45 -22.12 16.14
CA ALA A 639 -10.26 -21.56 15.50
C ALA A 639 -9.32 -20.87 16.48
N LYS A 640 -9.84 -20.00 17.36
CA LYS A 640 -9.01 -19.29 18.35
C LYS A 640 -8.30 -20.21 19.36
N PRO A 641 -8.99 -21.12 20.07
CA PRO A 641 -8.31 -22.06 20.98
C PRO A 641 -7.22 -22.87 20.29
N ILE A 642 -7.48 -23.35 19.08
CA ILE A 642 -6.51 -24.14 18.32
C ILE A 642 -5.34 -23.26 17.86
N ALA A 643 -5.58 -22.07 17.33
CA ALA A 643 -4.54 -21.12 16.94
C ALA A 643 -3.65 -20.75 18.13
N THR A 644 -4.23 -20.58 19.33
CA THR A 644 -3.49 -20.29 20.56
C THR A 644 -2.55 -21.44 20.91
N ALA A 645 -3.07 -22.67 20.96
CA ALA A 645 -2.27 -23.87 21.23
C ALA A 645 -1.20 -24.14 20.17
N ILE A 646 -1.46 -23.80 18.91
CA ILE A 646 -0.44 -23.82 17.84
C ILE A 646 0.67 -22.83 18.19
N LEU A 647 0.36 -21.55 18.40
CA LEU A 647 1.38 -20.52 18.68
C LEU A 647 2.21 -20.84 19.93
N GLU A 648 1.57 -21.27 21.04
CA GLU A 648 2.27 -21.72 22.25
C GLU A 648 3.27 -22.86 21.96
N SER A 649 2.88 -23.79 21.09
CA SER A 649 3.73 -24.92 20.69
C SER A 649 4.91 -24.50 19.80
N LEU A 650 4.79 -23.39 19.07
CA LEU A 650 5.87 -22.84 18.23
C LEU A 650 6.96 -22.15 19.05
N GLY A 651 6.74 -21.94 20.36
CA GLY A 651 7.65 -21.19 21.24
C GLY A 651 7.52 -19.67 21.07
N ALA A 652 6.31 -19.22 20.72
CA ALA A 652 5.90 -17.82 20.73
C ALA A 652 5.82 -17.26 22.15
#